data_AF-A0A3S3I4I9-F1
#
_entry.id   AF-A0A3S3I4I9-F1
#
_cell.length_a   1.000
_cell.length_b   1.000
_cell.length_c   1.000
_cell.angle_alpha   90.00
_cell.angle_beta   90.00
_cell.angle_gamma   90.00
#
_symmetry.space_group_name_H-M   'P 1'
#
loop_
_entity.id
_entity.type
_entity.pdbx_description
1 polymer ?
#
loop_
_entity_poly.entity_id
_entity_poly.type
_entity_poly.pdbx_seq_one_letter_code
_entity_poly.pdbx_strand_id
1 'polypeptide(L)'
;MTTAASRAIRLCGTEQVDPQLRTLRAGPLSVEFDNGAIRYVRIGGVEVLRGISFLVRDENWGTETPVLDDLQIDEKPDAFSVAYRGTCAGACGRLVYQARIAGGSDGALSFVVEAEPETDVLTNRTGFVVLHPIEGLAGKPVKVLHEDGREKLSLFPDYIDPKCPFTDIRALSHEIAPGIWATCTMEGDAFEMEDQRNWSDASYKTYVRPLRRPWPYRLPKGEKFTQAVRLQLLGTLPAASSKKPNPSINLTIGRAIGRVPRIGVGVAADEAKHALKIPELIRRLAPEWMVCQVDLRFGHGQDELESYTALAQLTGAGVVLEIITKGTLDPFGELAPLADAVQRLRLNPEAVCVFPAQDMKSVQPGAPWPAMPTFEQNYAAARRAFPGVALGGGMAAYFTELNRKRPPTGALDYATFTTCPNVHAADDVSVMETLQAVPHLIRSTRAFMGDRLPLRIGPSQLGCRENPYGKSTAPNEANGRVCLSRIDPRQRGLFNAAWIAGYFAACARGGVEAVAFGDFTGPFGHVHRKADFVQPWFDEQDGRMVYPAFHVMAGLSKLNGATLLSVGTSGVDSIAAIAAEKDGRTTLWLSNLTAKKQSVQLSDTPISARIAVLAADQFERAAADPNFMESPGKRLDNQFISLDAYAVARVDLHRSSST
;
A
#
# COMPACT_ATOMS: atom_id res chain seq x y z
N MET A 1 8.10 -8.55 35.77
CA MET A 1 6.73 -8.24 35.29
C MET A 1 6.92 -7.57 33.95
N THR A 2 6.47 -8.19 32.86
CA THR A 2 6.53 -7.54 31.55
C THR A 2 5.54 -6.38 31.55
N THR A 3 6.04 -5.20 31.26
CA THR A 3 5.25 -3.97 31.09
C THR A 3 4.20 -4.21 30.01
N ALA A 4 2.96 -3.80 30.26
CA ALA A 4 1.92 -3.86 29.23
C ALA A 4 2.32 -2.93 28.07
N ALA A 5 2.13 -3.36 26.84
CA ALA A 5 2.41 -2.53 25.67
C ALA A 5 1.44 -1.33 25.64
N SER A 6 1.93 -0.16 25.22
CA SER A 6 1.06 0.99 25.00
C SER A 6 0.06 0.70 23.87
N ARG A 7 -1.06 1.45 23.82
CA ARG A 7 -2.01 1.31 22.70
C ARG A 7 -1.35 1.63 21.36
N ALA A 8 -0.43 2.58 21.31
CA ALA A 8 0.29 2.94 20.08
C ALA A 8 1.17 1.77 19.59
N ILE A 9 1.91 1.11 20.49
CA ILE A 9 2.68 -0.10 20.17
C ILE A 9 1.76 -1.23 19.70
N ARG A 10 0.64 -1.48 20.39
CA ARG A 10 -0.30 -2.55 20.02
C ARG A 10 -0.88 -2.36 18.62
N LEU A 11 -1.22 -1.12 18.27
CA LEU A 11 -1.80 -0.79 16.97
C LEU A 11 -0.76 -0.72 15.86
N CYS A 12 0.36 -0.03 16.09
CA CYS A 12 1.29 0.41 15.05
C CYS A 12 2.77 0.11 15.33
N GLY A 13 3.10 -0.59 16.42
CA GLY A 13 4.47 -1.03 16.74
C GLY A 13 5.47 0.10 17.04
N THR A 14 4.97 1.30 17.33
CA THR A 14 5.75 2.49 17.71
C THR A 14 4.96 3.36 18.68
N GLU A 15 5.66 4.12 19.52
CA GLU A 15 5.06 5.14 20.40
C GLU A 15 4.73 6.43 19.66
N GLN A 16 5.24 6.61 18.44
CA GLN A 16 4.83 7.72 17.59
C GLN A 16 3.33 7.55 17.26
N VAL A 17 2.53 8.58 17.57
CA VAL A 17 1.11 8.61 17.21
C VAL A 17 0.93 9.62 16.09
N ASP A 18 0.11 9.27 15.08
CA ASP A 18 -0.24 10.23 14.04
C ASP A 18 -1.10 11.36 14.61
N PRO A 19 -0.92 12.61 14.16
CA PRO A 19 -1.76 13.72 14.56
C PRO A 19 -3.25 13.43 14.32
N GLN A 20 -4.11 13.88 15.24
CA GLN A 20 -5.54 13.76 15.01
C GLN A 20 -6.00 14.71 13.91
N LEU A 21 -6.74 14.17 12.94
CA LEU A 21 -7.42 14.93 11.92
C LEU A 21 -8.56 15.75 12.53
N ARG A 22 -8.62 17.05 12.21
CA ARG A 22 -9.73 17.93 12.62
C ARG A 22 -10.69 18.13 11.45
N THR A 23 -11.93 17.67 11.60
CA THR A 23 -12.96 17.92 10.59
C THR A 23 -13.48 19.35 10.68
N LEU A 24 -13.46 20.08 9.56
CA LEU A 24 -14.04 21.42 9.39
C LEU A 24 -15.24 21.32 8.44
N ARG A 25 -16.28 22.14 8.66
CA ARG A 25 -17.52 22.11 7.86
C ARG A 25 -18.03 23.50 7.52
N ALA A 26 -18.62 23.62 6.33
CA ALA A 26 -19.38 24.79 5.89
C ALA A 26 -20.49 24.32 4.96
N GLY A 27 -21.75 24.35 5.40
CA GLY A 27 -22.87 23.77 4.63
C GLY A 27 -22.58 22.31 4.16
N PRO A 28 -22.62 22.02 2.85
CA PRO A 28 -22.34 20.69 2.29
C PRO A 28 -20.84 20.36 2.19
N LEU A 29 -19.95 21.34 2.35
CA LEU A 29 -18.49 21.16 2.32
C LEU A 29 -17.99 20.62 3.67
N SER A 30 -17.13 19.62 3.60
CA SER A 30 -16.32 19.21 4.75
C SER A 30 -14.91 18.82 4.31
N VAL A 31 -13.93 19.15 5.14
CA VAL A 31 -12.52 18.78 4.96
C VAL A 31 -11.95 18.24 6.28
N GLU A 32 -10.86 17.51 6.22
CA GLU A 32 -10.09 17.08 7.39
C GLU A 32 -8.73 17.78 7.39
N PHE A 33 -8.50 18.70 8.32
CA PHE A 33 -7.22 19.40 8.48
C PHE A 33 -6.19 18.48 9.12
N ASP A 34 -5.00 18.42 8.51
CA ASP A 34 -3.92 17.50 8.82
C ASP A 34 -2.56 18.21 8.75
N ASN A 35 -2.07 18.73 9.88
CA ASN A 35 -0.76 19.38 10.00
C ASN A 35 -0.42 20.35 8.83
N GLY A 36 -1.33 21.27 8.50
CA GLY A 36 -1.15 22.25 7.44
C GLY A 36 -1.53 21.74 6.04
N ALA A 37 -1.87 20.46 5.89
CA ALA A 37 -2.58 19.95 4.74
C ALA A 37 -4.09 19.84 5.02
N ILE A 38 -4.85 19.56 3.97
CA ILE A 38 -6.24 19.12 4.09
C ILE A 38 -6.42 17.80 3.35
N ARG A 39 -7.23 16.92 3.93
CA ARG A 39 -7.63 15.63 3.37
C ARG A 39 -9.14 15.61 3.15
N TYR A 40 -9.56 14.71 2.27
CA TYR A 40 -10.95 14.34 2.08
C TYR A 40 -11.89 15.52 1.88
N VAL A 41 -11.61 16.34 0.87
CA VAL A 41 -12.50 17.43 0.50
C VAL A 41 -13.79 16.81 -0.05
N ARG A 42 -14.84 16.87 0.78
CA ARG A 42 -16.13 16.26 0.50
C ARG A 42 -17.21 17.30 0.33
N ILE A 43 -18.07 17.06 -0.65
CA ILE A 43 -19.22 17.91 -0.95
C ILE A 43 -20.45 17.01 -0.97
N GLY A 44 -21.39 17.21 -0.04
CA GLY A 44 -22.56 16.35 0.09
C GLY A 44 -22.22 14.88 0.39
N GLY A 45 -21.04 14.64 0.97
CA GLY A 45 -20.52 13.30 1.25
C GLY A 45 -19.76 12.63 0.09
N VAL A 46 -19.73 13.22 -1.11
CA VAL A 46 -18.89 12.76 -2.22
C VAL A 46 -17.49 13.30 -2.04
N GLU A 47 -16.46 12.44 -2.09
CA GLU A 47 -15.06 12.86 -2.07
C GLU A 47 -14.68 13.45 -3.43
N VAL A 48 -14.40 14.75 -3.44
CA VAL A 48 -14.07 15.53 -4.65
C VAL A 48 -12.56 15.61 -4.83
N LEU A 49 -11.83 15.85 -3.74
CA LEU A 49 -10.36 15.77 -3.70
C LEU A 49 -9.94 14.93 -2.50
N ARG A 50 -8.94 14.07 -2.70
CA ARG A 50 -8.34 13.25 -1.64
C ARG A 50 -7.52 14.12 -0.69
N GLY A 51 -6.81 15.13 -1.20
CA GLY A 51 -6.06 16.04 -0.36
C GLY A 51 -5.37 17.17 -1.10
N ILE A 52 -4.99 18.21 -0.37
CA ILE A 52 -4.22 19.37 -0.85
C ILE A 52 -3.14 19.65 0.19
N SER A 53 -1.88 19.69 -0.26
CA SER A 53 -0.73 19.95 0.61
C SER A 53 0.29 20.84 -0.08
N PHE A 54 0.93 21.73 0.68
CA PHE A 54 2.08 22.51 0.23
C PHE A 54 3.34 21.83 0.74
N LEU A 55 4.18 21.30 -0.16
CA LEU A 55 5.33 20.47 0.19
C LEU A 55 6.64 21.19 -0.13
N VAL A 56 7.68 20.91 0.67
CA VAL A 56 9.07 21.24 0.39
C VAL A 56 9.84 19.94 0.31
N ARG A 57 10.48 19.68 -0.84
CA ARG A 57 11.29 18.48 -1.07
C ARG A 57 12.74 18.82 -1.43
N ASP A 58 13.67 18.17 -0.75
CA ASP A 58 15.10 18.31 -1.00
C ASP A 58 15.54 17.65 -2.32
N GLU A 59 16.84 17.72 -2.63
CA GLU A 59 17.44 17.12 -3.81
C GLU A 59 17.39 15.58 -3.85
N ASN A 60 17.12 14.93 -2.71
CA ASN A 60 16.98 13.49 -2.56
C ASN A 60 15.52 13.02 -2.50
N TRP A 61 14.56 13.92 -2.79
CA TRP A 61 13.11 13.69 -2.67
C TRP A 61 12.59 13.49 -1.24
N GLY A 62 13.42 13.75 -0.21
CA GLY A 62 12.98 13.85 1.18
C GLY A 62 11.95 14.97 1.31
N THR A 63 10.88 14.74 2.08
CA THR A 63 9.83 15.75 2.32
C THR A 63 10.01 16.33 3.72
N GLU A 64 10.22 17.64 3.79
CA GLU A 64 10.38 18.36 5.06
C GLU A 64 9.02 18.52 5.75
N THR A 65 8.92 18.13 7.02
CA THR A 65 7.72 18.36 7.82
C THR A 65 7.70 19.79 8.33
N PRO A 66 6.69 20.61 8.00
CA PRO A 66 6.63 21.98 8.47
C PRO A 66 6.35 22.03 9.98
N VAL A 67 7.01 22.95 10.67
CA VAL A 67 6.59 23.41 12.00
C VAL A 67 5.56 24.52 11.81
N LEU A 68 4.39 24.36 12.44
CA LEU A 68 3.30 25.33 12.35
C LEU A 68 3.29 26.24 13.57
N ASP A 69 3.31 27.55 13.33
CA ASP A 69 3.13 28.62 14.30
C ASP A 69 1.85 29.41 13.97
N ASP A 70 1.35 30.18 14.94
CA ASP A 70 0.20 31.09 14.76
C ASP A 70 -1.05 30.44 14.14
N LEU A 71 -1.32 29.17 14.45
CA LEU A 71 -2.48 28.44 13.92
C LEU A 71 -3.78 29.01 14.50
N GLN A 72 -4.60 29.59 13.63
CA GLN A 72 -5.93 30.11 13.92
C GLN A 72 -6.96 29.35 13.09
N ILE A 73 -8.03 28.88 13.74
CA ILE A 73 -9.13 28.18 13.10
C ILE A 73 -10.45 28.82 13.58
N ASP A 74 -11.22 29.36 12.64
CA ASP A 74 -12.56 29.93 12.87
C ASP A 74 -13.60 29.09 12.10
N GLU A 75 -14.63 28.63 12.80
CA GLU A 75 -15.70 27.80 12.23
C GLU A 75 -17.06 28.45 12.49
N LYS A 76 -17.82 28.64 11.40
CA LYS A 76 -19.20 29.13 11.39
C LYS A 76 -20.08 28.10 10.69
N PRO A 77 -21.42 28.16 10.85
CA PRO A 77 -22.32 27.21 10.19
C PRO A 77 -22.16 27.18 8.65
N ASP A 78 -21.85 28.32 8.05
CA ASP A 78 -21.83 28.55 6.61
C ASP A 78 -20.43 28.80 6.03
N ALA A 79 -19.39 28.84 6.86
CA ALA A 79 -18.02 29.08 6.45
C ALA A 79 -17.00 28.58 7.50
N PHE A 80 -15.79 28.28 7.07
CA PHE A 80 -14.64 28.13 7.97
C PHE A 80 -13.42 28.84 7.40
N SER A 81 -12.49 29.22 8.27
CA SER A 81 -11.17 29.73 7.88
C SER A 81 -10.07 29.16 8.76
N VAL A 82 -8.91 28.92 8.15
CA VAL A 82 -7.68 28.51 8.82
C VAL A 82 -6.56 29.43 8.35
N ALA A 83 -5.76 29.94 9.28
CA ALA A 83 -4.55 30.69 8.97
C ALA A 83 -3.40 30.17 9.85
N TYR A 84 -2.20 30.05 9.28
CA TYR A 84 -1.02 29.65 10.04
C TYR A 84 0.26 30.09 9.33
N ARG A 85 1.36 30.11 10.08
CA ARG A 85 2.71 30.28 9.55
C ARG A 85 3.42 28.93 9.56
N GLY A 86 3.90 28.49 8.41
CA GLY A 86 4.69 27.26 8.28
C GLY A 86 6.18 27.56 8.14
N THR A 87 7.01 26.75 8.81
CA THR A 87 8.46 26.79 8.69
C THR A 87 8.99 25.42 8.28
N CYS A 88 9.66 25.34 7.13
CA CYS A 88 10.46 24.18 6.75
C CYS A 88 11.94 24.57 6.87
N ALA A 89 12.68 23.90 7.73
CA ALA A 89 14.10 24.15 7.93
C ALA A 89 14.85 22.81 7.96
N GLY A 90 15.74 22.63 6.99
CA GLY A 90 16.49 21.38 6.81
C GLY A 90 17.80 21.60 6.09
N ALA A 91 18.41 20.52 5.61
CA ALA A 91 19.70 20.56 4.90
C ALA A 91 19.62 21.37 3.60
N CYS A 92 18.45 21.40 2.97
CA CYS A 92 18.20 22.10 1.73
C CYS A 92 18.09 23.63 1.88
N GLY A 93 17.93 24.14 3.11
CA GLY A 93 17.72 25.56 3.42
C GLY A 93 16.53 25.79 4.35
N ARG A 94 16.13 27.06 4.50
CA ARG A 94 15.02 27.49 5.33
C ARG A 94 13.98 28.27 4.53
N LEU A 95 12.77 27.74 4.47
CA LEU A 95 11.60 28.35 3.85
C LEU A 95 10.56 28.67 4.92
N VAL A 96 10.00 29.86 4.86
CA VAL A 96 8.87 30.27 5.68
C VAL A 96 7.70 30.61 4.77
N TYR A 97 6.49 30.31 5.20
CA TYR A 97 5.30 30.66 4.44
C TYR A 97 4.11 30.98 5.34
N GLN A 98 3.20 31.80 4.81
CA GLN A 98 1.88 32.04 5.41
C GLN A 98 0.84 31.31 4.58
N ALA A 99 -0.02 30.55 5.25
CA ALA A 99 -1.08 29.77 4.64
C ALA A 99 -2.43 30.29 5.09
N ARG A 100 -3.38 30.37 4.14
CA ARG A 100 -4.79 30.70 4.40
C ARG A 100 -5.69 29.69 3.68
N ILE A 101 -6.57 29.05 4.44
CA ILE A 101 -7.59 28.13 3.93
C ILE A 101 -8.95 28.73 4.26
N ALA A 102 -9.86 28.77 3.29
CA ALA A 102 -11.23 29.22 3.50
C ALA A 102 -12.20 28.28 2.78
N GLY A 103 -13.28 27.90 3.44
CA GLY A 103 -14.35 27.09 2.86
C GLY A 103 -15.72 27.73 3.07
N GLY A 104 -16.59 27.62 2.07
CA GLY A 104 -17.95 28.19 2.06
C GLY A 104 -19.05 27.14 1.91
N SER A 105 -20.26 27.51 2.33
CA SER A 105 -21.47 26.68 2.22
C SER A 105 -21.99 26.48 0.79
N ASP A 106 -21.43 27.20 -0.18
CA ASP A 106 -21.62 26.97 -1.62
C ASP A 106 -20.72 25.84 -2.16
N GLY A 107 -19.86 25.26 -1.32
CA GLY A 107 -18.90 24.23 -1.72
C GLY A 107 -17.56 24.78 -2.18
N ALA A 108 -17.38 26.11 -2.18
CA ALA A 108 -16.10 26.73 -2.54
C ALA A 108 -15.04 26.48 -1.48
N LEU A 109 -13.81 26.24 -1.93
CA LEU A 109 -12.63 26.08 -1.07
C LEU A 109 -11.47 26.84 -1.70
N SER A 110 -10.70 27.58 -0.90
CA SER A 110 -9.50 28.28 -1.33
C SER A 110 -8.37 27.96 -0.36
N PHE A 111 -7.23 27.52 -0.87
CA PHE A 111 -5.99 27.33 -0.12
C PHE A 111 -4.88 28.14 -0.79
N VAL A 112 -4.45 29.21 -0.14
CA VAL A 112 -3.42 30.14 -0.63
C VAL A 112 -2.19 30.05 0.26
N VAL A 113 -1.01 30.03 -0.36
CA VAL A 113 0.28 30.08 0.33
C VAL A 113 1.12 31.22 -0.25
N GLU A 114 1.63 32.07 0.64
CA GLU A 114 2.65 33.08 0.34
C GLU A 114 3.96 32.64 1.00
N ALA A 115 4.98 32.32 0.21
CA ALA A 115 6.23 31.74 0.68
C ALA A 115 7.41 32.67 0.45
N GLU A 116 8.37 32.65 1.37
CA GLU A 116 9.59 33.45 1.37
C GLU A 116 10.78 32.60 1.86
N PRO A 117 11.78 32.32 1.00
CA PRO A 117 13.01 31.67 1.43
C PRO A 117 13.84 32.61 2.33
N GLU A 118 14.11 32.22 3.58
CA GLU A 118 14.99 32.97 4.48
C GLU A 118 16.48 32.70 4.19
N THR A 119 16.76 31.58 3.54
CA THR A 119 18.03 31.25 2.87
C THR A 119 17.76 30.89 1.42
N ASP A 120 18.81 30.71 0.63
CA ASP A 120 18.65 29.96 -0.61
C ASP A 120 18.15 28.54 -0.27
N VAL A 121 17.18 28.04 -1.02
CA VAL A 121 16.64 26.68 -0.86
C VAL A 121 16.87 25.88 -2.13
N LEU A 122 17.60 24.77 -2.04
CA LEU A 122 17.80 23.83 -3.15
C LEU A 122 16.72 22.75 -3.09
N THR A 123 15.90 22.60 -4.13
CA THR A 123 14.69 21.77 -4.05
C THR A 123 14.40 21.03 -5.35
N ASN A 124 13.90 19.79 -5.24
CA ASN A 124 13.28 19.10 -6.38
C ASN A 124 11.83 19.53 -6.59
N ARG A 125 11.15 19.95 -5.51
CA ARG A 125 9.77 20.44 -5.53
C ARG A 125 9.49 21.28 -4.30
N THR A 126 9.07 22.51 -4.53
CA THR A 126 8.42 23.35 -3.50
C THR A 126 7.13 23.91 -4.07
N GLY A 127 6.00 23.57 -3.45
CA GLY A 127 4.69 24.04 -3.88
C GLY A 127 3.55 23.05 -3.66
N PHE A 128 2.39 23.37 -4.19
CA PHE A 128 1.19 22.55 -4.02
C PHE A 128 1.24 21.20 -4.73
N VAL A 129 0.69 20.21 -4.02
CA VAL A 129 0.25 18.93 -4.56
C VAL A 129 -1.25 18.79 -4.27
N VAL A 130 -2.00 18.35 -5.27
CA VAL A 130 -3.43 18.03 -5.14
C VAL A 130 -3.64 16.58 -5.51
N LEU A 131 -4.26 15.82 -4.61
CA LEU A 131 -4.61 14.42 -4.80
C LEU A 131 -6.08 14.31 -5.16
N HIS A 132 -6.36 13.56 -6.22
CA HIS A 132 -7.70 13.28 -6.73
C HIS A 132 -8.03 11.81 -6.42
N PRO A 133 -9.21 11.49 -5.85
CA PRO A 133 -9.55 10.13 -5.45
C PRO A 133 -9.62 9.19 -6.66
N ILE A 134 -9.38 7.90 -6.45
CA ILE A 134 -9.57 6.90 -7.52
C ILE A 134 -11.06 6.63 -7.73
N GLU A 135 -11.76 6.39 -6.62
CA GLU A 135 -13.19 6.09 -6.59
C GLU A 135 -13.97 7.24 -7.19
N GLY A 136 -14.86 6.93 -8.12
CA GLY A 136 -15.64 7.92 -8.85
C GLY A 136 -14.90 8.66 -9.97
N LEU A 137 -13.57 8.55 -10.12
CA LEU A 137 -12.82 9.25 -11.18
C LEU A 137 -12.18 8.35 -12.24
N ALA A 138 -11.74 7.13 -11.90
CA ALA A 138 -11.09 6.25 -12.88
C ALA A 138 -11.96 6.00 -14.13
N GLY A 139 -11.40 6.28 -15.31
CA GLY A 139 -12.11 6.18 -16.59
C GLY A 139 -13.20 7.23 -16.84
N LYS A 140 -13.40 8.19 -15.92
CA LYS A 140 -14.44 9.22 -16.05
C LYS A 140 -13.96 10.45 -16.81
N PRO A 141 -14.89 11.21 -17.42
CA PRO A 141 -14.56 12.44 -18.11
C PRO A 141 -13.90 13.49 -17.21
N VAL A 142 -12.95 14.22 -17.77
CA VAL A 142 -12.29 15.36 -17.13
C VAL A 142 -12.06 16.46 -18.15
N LYS A 143 -12.36 17.72 -17.79
CA LYS A 143 -11.96 18.89 -18.58
C LYS A 143 -10.63 19.40 -18.05
N VAL A 144 -9.64 19.47 -18.93
CA VAL A 144 -8.30 19.98 -18.63
C VAL A 144 -8.20 21.36 -19.24
N LEU A 145 -8.19 22.39 -18.41
CA LEU A 145 -7.83 23.75 -18.82
C LEU A 145 -6.31 23.86 -18.74
N HIS A 146 -5.68 24.20 -19.86
CA HIS A 146 -4.25 24.40 -19.96
C HIS A 146 -3.86 25.86 -19.66
N GLU A 147 -2.58 26.09 -19.35
CA GLU A 147 -2.07 27.45 -19.07
C GLU A 147 -2.17 28.42 -20.24
N ASP A 148 -2.19 27.92 -21.48
CA ASP A 148 -2.42 28.70 -22.69
C ASP A 148 -3.90 29.09 -22.91
N GLY A 149 -4.79 28.69 -21.99
CA GLY A 149 -6.23 28.93 -22.06
C GLY A 149 -7.01 27.89 -22.87
N ARG A 150 -6.34 26.91 -23.48
CA ARG A 150 -7.01 25.83 -24.21
C ARG A 150 -7.68 24.88 -23.21
N GLU A 151 -8.97 24.62 -23.41
CA GLU A 151 -9.68 23.55 -22.68
C GLU A 151 -9.77 22.29 -23.55
N LYS A 152 -9.51 21.13 -22.94
CA LYS A 152 -9.64 19.82 -23.59
C LYS A 152 -10.48 18.88 -22.74
N LEU A 153 -11.50 18.27 -23.33
CA LEU A 153 -12.17 17.12 -22.73
C LEU A 153 -11.32 15.87 -22.91
N SER A 154 -11.11 15.14 -21.82
CA SER A 154 -10.34 13.90 -21.76
C SER A 154 -11.00 12.91 -20.79
N LEU A 155 -10.32 11.80 -20.51
CA LEU A 155 -10.67 10.85 -19.46
C LEU A 155 -9.52 10.76 -18.46
N PHE A 156 -9.84 10.62 -17.17
CA PHE A 156 -8.86 10.07 -16.23
C PHE A 156 -8.47 8.66 -16.69
N PRO A 157 -7.19 8.25 -16.56
CA PRO A 157 -6.76 6.91 -16.95
C PRO A 157 -7.60 5.81 -16.27
N ASP A 158 -8.29 4.95 -17.03
CA ASP A 158 -8.97 3.79 -16.43
C ASP A 158 -7.95 2.76 -15.94
N TYR A 159 -7.11 2.30 -16.88
CA TYR A 159 -5.89 1.55 -16.60
C TYR A 159 -4.76 2.50 -16.18
N ILE A 160 -3.86 2.00 -15.35
CA ILE A 160 -2.79 2.81 -14.76
C ILE A 160 -1.82 3.25 -15.85
N ASP A 161 -1.67 4.57 -16.02
CA ASP A 161 -0.76 5.15 -17.01
C ASP A 161 0.65 5.29 -16.39
N PRO A 162 1.71 4.67 -16.96
CA PRO A 162 3.06 4.78 -16.43
C PRO A 162 3.75 6.13 -16.72
N LYS A 163 3.09 7.04 -17.46
CA LYS A 163 3.63 8.33 -17.91
C LYS A 163 2.99 9.50 -17.14
N CYS A 164 3.02 10.69 -17.73
CA CYS A 164 2.36 11.91 -17.26
C CYS A 164 1.05 12.09 -18.06
N PRO A 165 -0.14 11.82 -17.48
CA PRO A 165 -1.41 11.86 -18.23
C PRO A 165 -1.76 13.24 -18.79
N PHE A 166 -1.48 14.30 -18.01
CA PHE A 166 -1.81 15.68 -18.36
C PHE A 166 -0.65 16.61 -18.03
N THR A 167 -0.34 17.54 -18.93
CA THR A 167 0.71 18.55 -18.77
C THR A 167 0.15 19.96 -18.86
N ASP A 168 0.90 20.93 -18.32
CA ASP A 168 0.60 22.37 -18.42
C ASP A 168 -0.82 22.70 -17.95
N ILE A 169 -1.21 22.12 -16.81
CA ILE A 169 -2.55 22.18 -16.24
C ILE A 169 -2.72 23.50 -15.49
N ARG A 170 -3.79 24.22 -15.79
CA ARG A 170 -4.33 25.35 -15.01
C ARG A 170 -5.51 24.94 -14.14
N ALA A 171 -6.40 24.11 -14.66
CA ALA A 171 -7.51 23.57 -13.89
C ALA A 171 -7.95 22.18 -14.37
N LEU A 172 -8.48 21.38 -13.45
CA LEU A 172 -9.18 20.13 -13.74
C LEU A 172 -10.62 20.24 -13.28
N SER A 173 -11.56 19.95 -14.17
CA SER A 173 -12.97 19.86 -13.82
C SER A 173 -13.47 18.43 -14.00
N HIS A 174 -14.13 17.89 -12.98
CA HIS A 174 -14.75 16.56 -13.03
C HIS A 174 -16.16 16.60 -12.45
N GLU A 175 -16.99 15.67 -12.91
CA GLU A 175 -18.37 15.57 -12.48
C GLU A 175 -18.48 14.83 -11.14
N ILE A 176 -19.19 15.42 -10.17
CA ILE A 176 -19.40 14.82 -8.84
C ILE A 176 -20.81 14.24 -8.67
N ALA A 177 -21.74 14.69 -9.53
CA ALA A 177 -23.09 14.19 -9.69
C ALA A 177 -23.61 14.65 -11.07
N PRO A 178 -24.64 14.00 -11.66
CA PRO A 178 -25.14 14.37 -12.98
C PRO A 178 -25.40 15.88 -13.15
N GLY A 179 -24.66 16.52 -14.04
CA GLY A 179 -24.72 17.96 -14.33
C GLY A 179 -23.97 18.88 -13.37
N ILE A 180 -23.33 18.34 -12.32
CA ILE A 180 -22.63 19.11 -11.28
C ILE A 180 -21.14 18.87 -11.39
N TRP A 181 -20.40 19.93 -11.70
CA TRP A 181 -18.96 19.87 -11.93
C TRP A 181 -18.22 20.56 -10.79
N ALA A 182 -17.14 19.91 -10.32
CA ALA A 182 -16.18 20.52 -9.43
C ALA A 182 -14.93 20.91 -10.24
N THR A 183 -14.57 22.19 -10.21
CA THR A 183 -13.40 22.73 -10.90
C THR A 183 -12.32 23.07 -9.87
N CYS A 184 -11.18 22.38 -9.97
CA CYS A 184 -10.00 22.64 -9.17
C CYS A 184 -8.99 23.44 -10.01
N THR A 185 -8.84 24.73 -9.69
CA THR A 185 -7.88 25.65 -10.30
C THR A 185 -6.60 25.70 -9.48
N MET A 186 -5.45 25.60 -10.15
CA MET A 186 -4.12 25.62 -9.54
C MET A 186 -3.32 26.80 -10.11
N GLU A 187 -2.77 27.62 -9.24
CA GLU A 187 -2.17 28.91 -9.59
C GLU A 187 -0.76 29.06 -8.99
N GLY A 188 0.06 29.85 -9.67
CA GLY A 188 1.41 30.21 -9.27
C GLY A 188 2.53 29.61 -10.13
N ASP A 189 2.26 28.52 -10.87
CA ASP A 189 3.12 27.95 -11.93
C ASP A 189 2.32 26.87 -12.70
N ALA A 190 2.98 26.20 -13.63
CA ALA A 190 2.48 25.04 -14.36
C ALA A 190 2.34 23.80 -13.47
N PHE A 191 1.24 23.06 -13.63
CA PHE A 191 1.03 21.76 -12.97
C PHE A 191 1.03 20.62 -13.99
N GLU A 192 1.46 19.44 -13.54
CA GLU A 192 1.36 18.19 -14.31
C GLU A 192 0.72 17.10 -13.45
N MET A 193 0.20 16.05 -14.10
CA MET A 193 -0.40 14.91 -13.43
C MET A 193 0.52 13.69 -13.43
N GLU A 194 0.49 12.94 -12.34
CA GLU A 194 0.98 11.57 -12.23
C GLU A 194 -0.16 10.66 -11.79
N ASP A 195 -0.22 9.46 -12.36
CA ASP A 195 -1.07 8.38 -11.87
C ASP A 195 -0.34 7.65 -10.73
N GLN A 196 -0.60 8.05 -9.49
CA GLN A 196 0.16 7.54 -8.34
C GLN A 196 -0.17 6.07 -8.00
N ARG A 197 -1.21 5.50 -8.62
CA ARG A 197 -1.50 4.06 -8.52
C ARG A 197 -0.34 3.20 -8.98
N ASN A 198 0.58 3.72 -9.81
CA ASN A 198 1.83 3.01 -10.12
C ASN A 198 2.58 2.57 -8.85
N TRP A 199 2.61 3.43 -7.82
CA TRP A 199 3.22 3.17 -6.51
C TRP A 199 2.23 2.67 -5.47
N SER A 200 1.09 2.11 -5.91
CA SER A 200 -0.03 1.69 -5.06
C SER A 200 -0.75 2.80 -4.29
N ASP A 201 -0.42 4.07 -4.49
CA ASP A 201 -1.15 5.15 -3.84
C ASP A 201 -2.60 5.21 -4.33
N ALA A 202 -3.49 5.61 -3.43
CA ALA A 202 -4.91 5.65 -3.68
C ALA A 202 -5.40 6.96 -4.36
N SER A 203 -4.63 7.48 -5.32
CA SER A 203 -4.94 8.76 -5.97
C SER A 203 -4.30 8.97 -7.35
N TYR A 204 -4.82 9.96 -8.08
CA TYR A 204 -4.04 10.72 -9.06
C TYR A 204 -3.47 11.95 -8.39
N LYS A 205 -2.32 12.42 -8.85
CA LYS A 205 -1.66 13.58 -8.27
C LYS A 205 -1.40 14.64 -9.31
N THR A 206 -1.84 15.86 -9.05
CA THR A 206 -1.34 17.04 -9.74
C THR A 206 -0.29 17.73 -8.87
N TYR A 207 0.83 18.10 -9.47
CA TYR A 207 1.96 18.71 -8.74
C TYR A 207 2.59 19.86 -9.53
N VAL A 208 3.18 20.78 -8.79
CA VAL A 208 4.10 21.81 -9.29
C VAL A 208 5.56 21.43 -9.01
N ARG A 209 6.57 21.88 -9.75
CA ARG A 209 6.51 22.31 -11.15
C ARG A 209 6.69 21.09 -12.07
N PRO A 210 6.54 21.23 -13.40
CA PRO A 210 6.72 20.14 -14.35
C PRO A 210 8.07 19.42 -14.18
N LEU A 211 8.06 18.09 -14.19
CA LEU A 211 9.29 17.27 -14.02
C LEU A 211 10.24 17.35 -15.22
N ARG A 212 9.73 17.84 -16.37
CA ARG A 212 10.53 18.10 -17.57
C ARG A 212 11.45 19.30 -17.47
N ARG A 213 11.24 20.20 -16.50
CA ARG A 213 12.14 21.33 -16.24
C ARG A 213 13.34 20.85 -15.41
N PRO A 214 14.52 21.49 -15.46
CA PRO A 214 15.68 21.05 -14.68
C PRO A 214 15.42 20.95 -13.17
N TRP A 215 15.98 19.96 -12.52
CA TRP A 215 15.96 19.80 -11.06
C TRP A 215 17.26 19.11 -10.57
N PRO A 216 17.70 19.37 -9.32
CA PRO A 216 17.13 20.33 -8.37
C PRO A 216 17.26 21.77 -8.88
N TYR A 217 16.45 22.69 -8.33
CA TYR A 217 16.48 24.12 -8.64
C TYR A 217 16.59 24.95 -7.36
N ARG A 218 17.04 26.19 -7.48
CA ARG A 218 17.24 27.12 -6.36
C ARG A 218 16.07 28.08 -6.25
N LEU A 219 15.52 28.23 -5.04
CA LEU A 219 14.69 29.36 -4.63
C LEU A 219 15.61 30.39 -3.98
N PRO A 220 15.79 31.59 -4.56
CA PRO A 220 16.67 32.61 -4.00
C PRO A 220 16.15 33.17 -2.68
N LYS A 221 17.07 33.44 -1.75
CA LYS A 221 16.76 34.14 -0.50
C LYS A 221 15.98 35.44 -0.75
N GLY A 222 14.88 35.62 -0.02
CA GLY A 222 14.06 36.85 -0.03
C GLY A 222 13.14 36.99 -1.24
N GLU A 223 13.19 36.08 -2.21
CA GLU A 223 12.28 36.11 -3.36
C GLU A 223 10.94 35.46 -3.01
N LYS A 224 9.92 36.30 -2.83
CA LYS A 224 8.58 35.86 -2.47
C LYS A 224 7.84 35.29 -3.67
N PHE A 225 7.05 34.25 -3.43
CA PHE A 225 6.12 33.73 -4.42
C PHE A 225 4.81 33.31 -3.77
N THR A 226 3.75 33.31 -4.57
CA THR A 226 2.40 32.94 -4.14
C THR A 226 1.87 31.81 -5.00
N GLN A 227 1.26 30.82 -4.36
CA GLN A 227 0.50 29.79 -5.05
C GLN A 227 -0.89 29.68 -4.44
N ALA A 228 -1.84 29.17 -5.22
CA ALA A 228 -3.18 28.91 -4.73
C ALA A 228 -3.79 27.66 -5.37
N VAL A 229 -4.62 26.97 -4.61
CA VAL A 229 -5.54 25.94 -5.09
C VAL A 229 -6.95 26.36 -4.73
N ARG A 230 -7.84 26.40 -5.73
CA ARG A 230 -9.23 26.83 -5.56
C ARG A 230 -10.18 25.81 -6.13
N LEU A 231 -11.15 25.38 -5.33
CA LEU A 231 -12.23 24.51 -5.75
C LEU A 231 -13.51 25.34 -5.85
N GLN A 232 -14.21 25.19 -6.97
CA GLN A 232 -15.52 25.81 -7.19
C GLN A 232 -16.48 24.78 -7.77
N LEU A 233 -17.76 24.92 -7.43
CA LEU A 233 -18.82 24.10 -7.98
C LEU A 233 -19.58 24.86 -9.07
N LEU A 234 -19.84 24.18 -10.19
CA LEU A 234 -20.78 24.61 -11.19
C LEU A 234 -22.02 23.71 -11.13
N GLY A 235 -23.14 24.30 -10.69
CA GLY A 235 -24.40 23.61 -10.46
C GLY A 235 -24.85 23.68 -8.99
N THR A 236 -26.08 23.26 -8.72
CA THR A 236 -26.65 23.23 -7.36
C THR A 236 -26.79 21.80 -6.90
N LEU A 237 -26.23 21.49 -5.73
CA LEU A 237 -26.35 20.16 -5.14
C LEU A 237 -27.82 19.85 -4.80
N PRO A 238 -28.28 18.61 -5.01
CA PRO A 238 -29.53 18.16 -4.45
C PRO A 238 -29.51 18.31 -2.93
N ALA A 239 -30.65 18.63 -2.32
CA ALA A 239 -30.77 18.63 -0.86
C ALA A 239 -30.33 17.27 -0.30
N ALA A 240 -29.35 17.28 0.60
CA ALA A 240 -28.77 16.05 1.12
C ALA A 240 -29.83 15.22 1.86
N SER A 241 -29.95 13.93 1.51
CA SER A 241 -30.63 12.99 2.41
C SER A 241 -29.76 12.87 3.67
N SER A 242 -30.33 13.11 4.85
CA SER A 242 -29.63 12.94 6.12
C SER A 242 -29.17 11.49 6.29
N LYS A 243 -27.95 11.15 5.86
CA LYS A 243 -27.35 9.86 6.19
C LYS A 243 -26.96 9.90 7.67
N LYS A 244 -27.33 8.87 8.44
CA LYS A 244 -26.91 8.73 9.83
C LYS A 244 -25.38 8.76 9.90
N PRO A 245 -24.77 9.46 10.88
CA PRO A 245 -23.34 9.31 11.15
C PRO A 245 -23.06 7.86 11.57
N ASN A 246 -22.07 7.21 10.97
CA ASN A 246 -21.71 5.80 11.21
C ASN A 246 -22.91 4.82 11.13
N PRO A 247 -23.50 4.60 9.93
CA PRO A 247 -24.43 3.50 9.77
C PRO A 247 -23.72 2.18 10.05
N SER A 248 -24.42 1.22 10.64
CA SER A 248 -23.91 -0.15 10.76
C SER A 248 -23.58 -0.68 9.37
N ILE A 249 -22.41 -1.31 9.23
CA ILE A 249 -21.98 -1.92 7.97
C ILE A 249 -22.69 -3.25 7.85
N ASN A 250 -23.63 -3.37 6.91
CA ASN A 250 -24.26 -4.66 6.65
C ASN A 250 -23.36 -5.44 5.70
N LEU A 251 -23.05 -6.67 6.09
CA LEU A 251 -22.26 -7.61 5.32
C LEU A 251 -23.16 -8.74 4.84
N THR A 252 -22.96 -9.17 3.61
CA THR A 252 -23.69 -10.31 3.02
C THR A 252 -22.70 -11.28 2.41
N ILE A 253 -22.87 -12.58 2.67
CA ILE A 253 -22.13 -13.65 2.02
C ILE A 253 -23.03 -14.27 0.95
N GLY A 254 -22.54 -14.28 -0.29
CA GLY A 254 -23.26 -14.79 -1.45
C GLY A 254 -22.69 -16.10 -1.98
N ARG A 255 -22.77 -16.25 -3.31
CA ARG A 255 -22.41 -17.48 -4.04
C ARG A 255 -20.89 -17.67 -4.19
N ALA A 256 -20.48 -18.87 -4.59
CA ALA A 256 -19.12 -19.16 -5.03
C ALA A 256 -18.72 -18.28 -6.23
N ILE A 257 -17.51 -17.72 -6.19
CA ILE A 257 -16.95 -16.84 -7.23
C ILE A 257 -15.55 -17.24 -7.71
N GLY A 258 -14.94 -18.25 -7.10
CA GLY A 258 -13.61 -18.72 -7.50
C GLY A 258 -12.96 -19.61 -6.46
N ARG A 259 -11.63 -19.66 -6.49
CA ARG A 259 -10.80 -20.31 -5.47
C ARG A 259 -10.08 -19.25 -4.67
N VAL A 260 -9.80 -19.55 -3.41
CA VAL A 260 -8.93 -18.71 -2.58
C VAL A 260 -7.51 -18.75 -3.18
N PRO A 261 -6.82 -17.61 -3.35
CA PRO A 261 -5.43 -17.58 -3.82
C PRO A 261 -4.51 -18.33 -2.86
N ARG A 262 -3.47 -18.96 -3.40
CA ARG A 262 -2.42 -19.58 -2.57
C ARG A 262 -1.72 -18.50 -1.75
N ILE A 263 -1.55 -18.72 -0.45
CA ILE A 263 -0.82 -17.78 0.41
C ILE A 263 0.62 -18.24 0.64
N GLY A 264 1.55 -17.29 0.54
CA GLY A 264 2.98 -17.55 0.69
C GLY A 264 3.69 -16.46 1.48
N VAL A 265 4.99 -16.61 1.60
CA VAL A 265 5.88 -15.70 2.34
C VAL A 265 7.14 -15.44 1.52
N GLY A 266 7.71 -14.25 1.63
CA GLY A 266 9.06 -14.02 1.14
C GLY A 266 10.09 -14.73 2.02
N VAL A 267 11.25 -15.01 1.48
CA VAL A 267 12.42 -15.44 2.25
C VAL A 267 13.62 -14.69 1.70
N ALA A 268 13.99 -13.62 2.39
CA ALA A 268 15.21 -12.89 2.14
C ALA A 268 16.41 -13.78 2.49
N ALA A 269 17.49 -13.62 1.73
CA ALA A 269 18.70 -14.43 1.88
C ALA A 269 19.28 -14.38 3.31
N ASP A 270 19.29 -13.18 3.91
CA ASP A 270 19.78 -12.92 5.26
C ASP A 270 18.86 -13.47 6.35
N GLU A 271 17.57 -13.71 6.07
CA GLU A 271 16.60 -14.23 7.04
C GLU A 271 16.45 -15.75 7.03
N ALA A 272 16.84 -16.44 5.96
CA ALA A 272 16.61 -17.88 5.79
C ALA A 272 17.19 -18.72 6.95
N LYS A 273 18.43 -18.43 7.36
CA LYS A 273 19.10 -19.11 8.49
C LYS A 273 18.45 -18.77 9.84
N HIS A 274 17.83 -17.59 9.98
CA HIS A 274 17.11 -17.22 11.19
C HIS A 274 15.78 -17.96 11.31
N ALA A 275 15.03 -18.10 10.22
CA ALA A 275 13.79 -18.87 10.18
C ALA A 275 13.99 -20.34 10.63
N LEU A 276 15.10 -20.97 10.23
CA LEU A 276 15.44 -22.34 10.63
C LEU A 276 15.65 -22.53 12.14
N LYS A 277 15.89 -21.45 12.90
CA LYS A 277 16.06 -21.51 14.37
C LYS A 277 14.72 -21.59 15.13
N ILE A 278 13.60 -21.40 14.45
CA ILE A 278 12.25 -21.37 15.05
C ILE A 278 11.28 -22.35 14.35
N PRO A 279 11.66 -23.63 14.14
CA PRO A 279 10.95 -24.52 13.22
C PRO A 279 9.48 -24.74 13.56
N GLU A 280 9.12 -24.73 14.84
CA GLU A 280 7.72 -24.89 15.27
C GLU A 280 6.81 -23.75 14.79
N LEU A 281 7.30 -22.52 14.79
CA LEU A 281 6.53 -21.36 14.33
C LEU A 281 6.45 -21.33 12.81
N ILE A 282 7.52 -21.72 12.12
CA ILE A 282 7.55 -21.82 10.66
C ILE A 282 6.55 -22.87 10.16
N ARG A 283 6.53 -24.07 10.77
CA ARG A 283 5.52 -25.10 10.48
C ARG A 283 4.11 -24.62 10.74
N ARG A 284 3.92 -23.81 11.77
CA ARG A 284 2.59 -23.28 12.14
C ARG A 284 2.09 -22.22 11.17
N LEU A 285 2.97 -21.38 10.63
CA LEU A 285 2.62 -20.42 9.58
C LEU A 285 2.11 -21.14 8.32
N ALA A 286 2.68 -22.33 8.04
CA ALA A 286 2.27 -23.25 6.99
C ALA A 286 2.04 -22.58 5.62
N PRO A 287 2.98 -21.75 5.11
CA PRO A 287 2.80 -21.15 3.79
C PRO A 287 2.73 -22.23 2.72
N GLU A 288 1.99 -21.97 1.65
CA GLU A 288 1.90 -22.89 0.51
C GLU A 288 3.06 -22.74 -0.46
N TRP A 289 3.74 -21.59 -0.42
CA TRP A 289 4.89 -21.28 -1.25
C TRP A 289 5.79 -20.22 -0.60
N MET A 290 7.05 -20.23 -0.99
CA MET A 290 8.09 -19.33 -0.52
C MET A 290 8.75 -18.63 -1.72
N VAL A 291 8.86 -17.30 -1.65
CA VAL A 291 9.63 -16.52 -2.62
C VAL A 291 11.04 -16.34 -2.08
N CYS A 292 11.92 -17.26 -2.47
CA CYS A 292 13.28 -17.35 -1.98
C CYS A 292 14.22 -16.51 -2.85
N GLN A 293 14.78 -15.44 -2.27
CA GLN A 293 15.62 -14.49 -3.01
C GLN A 293 17.03 -15.05 -3.23
N VAL A 294 17.51 -14.98 -4.45
CA VAL A 294 18.93 -15.17 -4.78
C VAL A 294 19.40 -13.92 -5.50
N ASP A 295 20.31 -13.17 -4.88
CA ASP A 295 20.83 -11.93 -5.45
C ASP A 295 22.31 -12.09 -5.76
N LEU A 296 22.61 -12.30 -7.04
CA LEU A 296 23.96 -12.54 -7.52
C LEU A 296 24.86 -11.30 -7.37
N ARG A 297 24.29 -10.10 -7.16
CA ARG A 297 25.04 -8.87 -6.86
C ARG A 297 25.75 -8.98 -5.51
N PHE A 298 25.16 -9.72 -4.56
CA PHE A 298 25.68 -9.93 -3.21
C PHE A 298 26.40 -11.27 -3.05
N GLY A 299 26.55 -12.04 -4.13
CA GLY A 299 27.23 -13.33 -4.10
C GLY A 299 26.38 -14.47 -3.51
N HIS A 300 25.06 -14.30 -3.41
CA HIS A 300 24.16 -15.36 -2.96
C HIS A 300 24.20 -16.57 -3.92
N GLY A 301 23.99 -17.77 -3.38
CA GLY A 301 23.99 -19.02 -4.13
C GLY A 301 23.86 -20.22 -3.20
N GLN A 302 24.95 -20.96 -3.02
CA GLN A 302 24.96 -22.26 -2.34
C GLN A 302 24.37 -22.21 -0.91
N ASP A 303 24.83 -21.28 -0.08
CA ASP A 303 24.42 -21.13 1.33
C ASP A 303 22.92 -20.84 1.49
N GLU A 304 22.39 -19.96 0.64
CA GLU A 304 20.98 -19.59 0.64
C GLU A 304 20.13 -20.79 0.17
N LEU A 305 20.55 -21.47 -0.91
CA LEU A 305 19.86 -22.65 -1.43
C LEU A 305 19.81 -23.81 -0.43
N GLU A 306 20.85 -24.02 0.38
CA GLU A 306 20.84 -25.00 1.48
C GLU A 306 19.76 -24.66 2.51
N SER A 307 19.66 -23.38 2.87
CA SER A 307 18.66 -22.89 3.82
C SER A 307 17.25 -23.03 3.25
N TYR A 308 17.04 -22.70 1.97
CA TYR A 308 15.76 -22.85 1.28
C TYR A 308 15.33 -24.32 1.15
N THR A 309 16.28 -25.22 0.91
CA THR A 309 16.01 -26.68 0.87
C THR A 309 15.53 -27.18 2.23
N ALA A 310 16.19 -26.76 3.32
CA ALA A 310 15.78 -27.12 4.67
C ALA A 310 14.40 -26.53 5.04
N LEU A 311 14.12 -25.28 4.66
CA LEU A 311 12.81 -24.66 4.87
C LEU A 311 11.70 -25.35 4.07
N ALA A 312 11.98 -25.75 2.83
CA ALA A 312 11.03 -26.49 1.99
C ALA A 312 10.69 -27.85 2.59
N GLN A 313 11.69 -28.58 3.08
CA GLN A 313 11.48 -29.85 3.81
C GLN A 313 10.69 -29.65 5.11
N LEU A 314 10.97 -28.56 5.82
CA LEU A 314 10.32 -28.24 7.08
C LEU A 314 8.82 -27.91 6.91
N THR A 315 8.48 -27.20 5.84
CA THR A 315 7.13 -26.65 5.62
C THR A 315 6.29 -27.44 4.63
N GLY A 316 6.92 -28.14 3.69
CA GLY A 316 6.27 -28.70 2.51
C GLY A 316 5.87 -27.64 1.47
N ALA A 317 6.28 -26.38 1.63
CA ALA A 317 5.92 -25.30 0.74
C ALA A 317 6.67 -25.39 -0.61
N GLY A 318 6.01 -24.95 -1.68
CA GLY A 318 6.68 -24.75 -2.97
C GLY A 318 7.78 -23.69 -2.88
N VAL A 319 8.89 -23.87 -3.60
CA VAL A 319 9.98 -22.89 -3.64
C VAL A 319 9.99 -22.19 -4.99
N VAL A 320 9.80 -20.87 -4.97
CA VAL A 320 10.06 -19.99 -6.11
C VAL A 320 11.41 -19.34 -5.90
N LEU A 321 12.36 -19.57 -6.80
CA LEU A 321 13.63 -18.84 -6.78
C LEU A 321 13.46 -17.49 -7.48
N GLU A 322 13.50 -16.41 -6.72
CA GLU A 322 13.53 -15.05 -7.25
C GLU A 322 14.99 -14.62 -7.45
N ILE A 323 15.46 -14.68 -8.70
CA ILE A 323 16.87 -14.53 -9.05
C ILE A 323 17.12 -13.13 -9.60
N ILE A 324 17.92 -12.35 -8.90
CA ILE A 324 18.45 -11.06 -9.36
C ILE A 324 19.86 -11.31 -9.91
N THR A 325 20.02 -11.21 -11.23
CA THR A 325 21.33 -11.38 -11.88
C THR A 325 22.16 -10.10 -11.80
N LYS A 326 23.46 -10.19 -12.00
CA LYS A 326 24.36 -9.02 -12.13
C LYS A 326 24.05 -8.22 -13.40
N GLY A 327 23.33 -8.81 -14.35
CA GLY A 327 22.86 -8.15 -15.56
C GLY A 327 23.96 -8.00 -16.61
N THR A 328 24.91 -8.93 -16.65
CA THR A 328 25.91 -9.03 -17.73
C THR A 328 25.23 -9.45 -19.04
N LEU A 329 25.89 -9.25 -20.17
CA LEU A 329 25.38 -9.70 -21.48
C LEU A 329 25.51 -11.22 -21.72
N ASP A 330 25.83 -12.00 -20.67
CA ASP A 330 25.81 -13.46 -20.67
C ASP A 330 24.92 -13.99 -19.53
N PRO A 331 23.58 -13.90 -19.67
CA PRO A 331 22.66 -14.35 -18.62
C PRO A 331 22.77 -15.86 -18.33
N PHE A 332 23.15 -16.69 -19.31
CA PHE A 332 23.30 -18.12 -19.07
C PHE A 332 24.53 -18.43 -18.22
N GLY A 333 25.67 -17.77 -18.47
CA GLY A 333 26.87 -17.90 -17.64
C GLY A 333 26.64 -17.53 -16.18
N GLU A 334 25.74 -16.57 -15.91
CA GLU A 334 25.35 -16.22 -14.54
C GLU A 334 24.42 -17.25 -13.88
N LEU A 335 23.48 -17.83 -14.65
CA LEU A 335 22.46 -18.75 -14.13
C LEU A 335 22.95 -20.19 -14.01
N ALA A 336 23.88 -20.64 -14.86
CA ALA A 336 24.34 -22.02 -14.88
C ALA A 336 24.96 -22.49 -13.55
N PRO A 337 25.85 -21.71 -12.89
CA PRO A 337 26.40 -22.11 -11.58
C PRO A 337 25.33 -22.26 -10.49
N LEU A 338 24.28 -21.43 -10.55
CA LEU A 338 23.17 -21.51 -9.62
C LEU A 338 22.31 -22.75 -9.89
N ALA A 339 22.02 -23.05 -11.17
CA ALA A 339 21.31 -24.26 -11.56
C ALA A 339 22.07 -25.54 -11.13
N ASP A 340 23.39 -25.57 -11.29
CA ASP A 340 24.22 -26.68 -10.81
C ASP A 340 24.12 -26.85 -9.28
N ALA A 341 24.11 -25.75 -8.52
CA ALA A 341 23.92 -25.79 -7.08
C ALA A 341 22.54 -26.33 -6.68
N VAL A 342 21.48 -25.89 -7.36
CA VAL A 342 20.10 -26.41 -7.18
C VAL A 342 20.06 -27.92 -7.40
N GLN A 343 20.70 -28.42 -8.48
CA GLN A 343 20.76 -29.85 -8.78
C GLN A 343 21.55 -30.64 -7.73
N ARG A 344 22.73 -30.15 -7.30
CA ARG A 344 23.55 -30.79 -6.26
C ARG A 344 22.80 -30.93 -4.94
N LEU A 345 22.04 -29.89 -4.57
CA LEU A 345 21.22 -29.87 -3.35
C LEU A 345 19.90 -30.63 -3.50
N ARG A 346 19.58 -31.09 -4.71
CA ARG A 346 18.32 -31.76 -5.06
C ARG A 346 17.10 -30.90 -4.69
N LEU A 347 17.25 -29.58 -4.76
CA LEU A 347 16.14 -28.66 -4.62
C LEU A 347 15.30 -28.73 -5.89
N ASN A 348 14.00 -28.94 -5.73
CA ASN A 348 13.05 -28.96 -6.84
C ASN A 348 12.19 -27.69 -6.79
N PRO A 349 12.65 -26.55 -7.36
CA PRO A 349 11.87 -25.32 -7.34
C PRO A 349 10.57 -25.51 -8.14
N GLU A 350 9.45 -25.00 -7.62
CA GLU A 350 8.19 -24.98 -8.36
C GLU A 350 8.25 -23.98 -9.51
N ALA A 351 9.05 -22.92 -9.35
CA ALA A 351 9.28 -21.92 -10.38
C ALA A 351 10.59 -21.15 -10.17
N VAL A 352 11.04 -20.46 -11.22
CA VAL A 352 12.09 -19.44 -11.16
C VAL A 352 11.59 -18.13 -11.76
N CYS A 353 12.01 -17.00 -11.20
CA CYS A 353 11.87 -15.68 -11.80
C CYS A 353 13.27 -15.09 -11.98
N VAL A 354 13.55 -14.46 -13.11
CA VAL A 354 14.89 -13.90 -13.39
C VAL A 354 14.78 -12.42 -13.75
N PHE A 355 15.50 -11.58 -13.01
CA PHE A 355 15.53 -10.13 -13.18
C PHE A 355 16.98 -9.63 -13.26
N PRO A 356 17.38 -8.93 -14.32
CA PRO A 356 18.68 -8.27 -14.33
C PRO A 356 18.75 -7.14 -13.30
N ALA A 357 19.92 -6.92 -12.71
CA ALA A 357 20.18 -5.85 -11.72
C ALA A 357 19.64 -4.47 -12.14
N GLN A 358 19.66 -4.16 -13.43
CA GLN A 358 19.20 -2.91 -14.00
C GLN A 358 17.70 -2.69 -13.78
N ASP A 359 16.91 -3.76 -13.75
CA ASP A 359 15.45 -3.70 -13.51
C ASP A 359 15.11 -3.41 -12.03
N MET A 360 16.11 -3.40 -11.14
CA MET A 360 15.95 -2.98 -9.74
C MET A 360 15.98 -1.45 -9.58
N LYS A 361 16.22 -0.69 -10.66
CA LYS A 361 16.22 0.78 -10.66
C LYS A 361 15.17 1.31 -11.63
N SER A 362 14.49 2.38 -11.22
CA SER A 362 13.45 2.99 -12.03
C SER A 362 14.07 3.85 -13.13
N VAL A 363 13.69 3.60 -14.38
CA VAL A 363 14.03 4.45 -15.52
C VAL A 363 12.85 5.37 -15.80
N GLN A 364 13.12 6.68 -15.86
CA GLN A 364 12.08 7.66 -16.11
C GLN A 364 11.50 7.50 -17.53
N PRO A 365 10.19 7.72 -17.72
CA PRO A 365 9.59 7.67 -19.05
C PRO A 365 10.34 8.55 -20.06
N GLY A 366 10.81 7.94 -21.15
CA GLY A 366 11.57 8.61 -22.21
C GLY A 366 13.09 8.64 -22.03
N ALA A 367 13.62 8.24 -20.87
CA ALA A 367 15.06 8.07 -20.68
C ALA A 367 15.57 6.78 -21.37
N PRO A 368 16.83 6.77 -21.85
CA PRO A 368 17.43 5.55 -22.39
C PRO A 368 17.60 4.50 -21.29
N TRP A 369 17.30 3.25 -21.62
CA TRP A 369 17.55 2.13 -20.72
C TRP A 369 19.05 1.82 -20.65
N PRO A 370 19.57 1.42 -19.47
CA PRO A 370 20.95 0.95 -19.36
C PRO A 370 21.18 -0.31 -20.20
N ALA A 371 22.44 -0.55 -20.57
CA ALA A 371 22.83 -1.77 -21.26
C ALA A 371 22.54 -3.00 -20.37
N MET A 372 21.83 -3.98 -20.93
CA MET A 372 21.41 -5.21 -20.24
C MET A 372 20.95 -6.27 -21.26
N PRO A 373 20.84 -7.55 -20.86
CA PRO A 373 20.19 -8.57 -21.67
C PRO A 373 18.77 -8.18 -22.06
N THR A 374 18.39 -8.51 -23.29
CA THR A 374 16.98 -8.43 -23.71
C THR A 374 16.13 -9.44 -22.93
N PHE A 375 14.81 -9.23 -22.91
CA PHE A 375 13.89 -10.21 -22.32
C PHE A 375 14.04 -11.60 -22.93
N GLU A 376 14.20 -11.68 -24.26
CA GLU A 376 14.38 -12.95 -24.98
C GLU A 376 15.65 -13.67 -24.53
N GLN A 377 16.79 -12.98 -24.49
CA GLN A 377 18.06 -13.55 -24.02
C GLN A 377 17.96 -14.03 -22.56
N ASN A 378 17.36 -13.22 -21.69
CA ASN A 378 17.23 -13.53 -20.27
C ASN A 378 16.31 -14.76 -20.04
N TYR A 379 15.15 -14.81 -20.70
CA TYR A 379 14.20 -15.90 -20.54
C TYR A 379 14.67 -17.19 -21.23
N ALA A 380 15.34 -17.10 -22.38
CA ALA A 380 15.97 -18.26 -23.02
C ALA A 380 17.08 -18.86 -22.13
N ALA A 381 17.91 -18.01 -21.52
CA ALA A 381 18.92 -18.46 -20.57
C ALA A 381 18.30 -19.13 -19.34
N ALA A 382 17.22 -18.57 -18.78
CA ALA A 382 16.49 -19.17 -17.66
C ALA A 382 15.91 -20.54 -18.01
N ARG A 383 15.25 -20.68 -19.16
CA ARG A 383 14.73 -21.98 -19.64
C ARG A 383 15.83 -23.01 -19.86
N ARG A 384 17.00 -22.58 -20.35
CA ARG A 384 18.16 -23.46 -20.55
C ARG A 384 18.77 -23.90 -19.22
N ALA A 385 18.87 -23.01 -18.25
CA ALA A 385 19.44 -23.30 -16.93
C ALA A 385 18.49 -24.16 -16.07
N PHE A 386 17.18 -23.93 -16.17
CA PHE A 386 16.15 -24.61 -15.38
C PHE A 386 15.12 -25.33 -16.28
N PRO A 387 15.52 -26.38 -17.00
CA PRO A 387 14.63 -27.07 -17.93
C PRO A 387 13.43 -27.70 -17.21
N GLY A 388 12.22 -27.46 -17.72
CA GLY A 388 10.97 -28.00 -17.17
C GLY A 388 10.43 -27.28 -15.93
N VAL A 389 11.15 -26.31 -15.37
CA VAL A 389 10.69 -25.47 -14.26
C VAL A 389 9.85 -24.31 -14.81
N ALA A 390 8.77 -23.96 -14.11
CA ALA A 390 7.93 -22.83 -14.50
C ALA A 390 8.72 -21.51 -14.46
N LEU A 391 8.57 -20.66 -15.46
CA LEU A 391 9.27 -19.39 -15.58
C LEU A 391 8.31 -18.22 -15.34
N GLY A 392 8.54 -17.50 -14.24
CA GLY A 392 7.90 -16.23 -13.96
C GLY A 392 8.67 -15.05 -14.55
N GLY A 393 7.95 -13.99 -14.87
CA GLY A 393 8.54 -12.72 -15.29
C GLY A 393 7.71 -11.53 -14.84
N GLY A 394 8.26 -10.33 -14.96
CA GLY A 394 7.67 -9.10 -14.45
C GLY A 394 8.73 -8.25 -13.78
N MET A 395 8.50 -7.81 -12.53
CA MET A 395 9.49 -7.03 -11.76
C MET A 395 9.61 -7.47 -10.30
N ALA A 396 10.82 -7.76 -9.83
CA ALA A 396 11.10 -7.96 -8.40
C ALA A 396 11.03 -6.66 -7.57
N ALA A 397 11.18 -5.51 -8.22
CA ALA A 397 10.94 -4.19 -7.63
C ALA A 397 9.44 -3.95 -7.46
N TYR A 398 8.81 -3.00 -8.18
CA TYR A 398 7.40 -2.67 -7.98
C TYR A 398 6.58 -2.69 -9.27
N PHE A 399 5.25 -2.59 -9.11
CA PHE A 399 4.32 -2.45 -10.24
C PHE A 399 4.70 -1.28 -11.17
N THR A 400 5.17 -0.16 -10.64
CA THR A 400 5.65 0.99 -11.45
C THR A 400 6.62 0.54 -12.53
N GLU A 401 7.65 -0.22 -12.15
CA GLU A 401 8.68 -0.71 -13.06
C GLU A 401 8.09 -1.70 -14.07
N LEU A 402 7.17 -2.57 -13.65
CA LEU A 402 6.49 -3.51 -14.55
C LEU A 402 5.68 -2.75 -15.59
N ASN A 403 4.97 -1.71 -15.17
CA ASN A 403 4.11 -0.93 -16.06
C ASN A 403 4.94 -0.08 -17.04
N ARG A 404 6.13 0.37 -16.63
CA ARG A 404 7.10 1.10 -17.47
C ARG A 404 7.85 0.22 -18.46
N LYS A 405 8.16 -1.02 -18.09
CA LYS A 405 8.88 -1.99 -18.92
C LYS A 405 8.20 -3.36 -18.88
N ARG A 406 7.29 -3.56 -19.84
CA ARG A 406 6.41 -4.73 -19.90
C ARG A 406 7.11 -5.90 -20.62
N PRO A 407 7.26 -7.08 -19.99
CA PRO A 407 7.89 -8.23 -20.63
C PRO A 407 6.96 -8.92 -21.65
N PRO A 408 7.51 -9.62 -22.65
CA PRO A 408 6.73 -10.40 -23.61
C PRO A 408 6.06 -11.60 -22.92
N THR A 409 4.73 -11.68 -23.04
CA THR A 409 3.90 -12.65 -22.30
C THR A 409 4.09 -14.09 -22.75
N GLY A 410 4.32 -14.31 -24.06
CA GLY A 410 4.46 -15.65 -24.64
C GLY A 410 5.68 -16.46 -24.17
N ALA A 411 6.61 -15.84 -23.46
CA ALA A 411 7.79 -16.52 -22.89
C ALA A 411 7.59 -16.98 -21.44
N LEU A 412 6.50 -16.55 -20.79
CA LEU A 412 6.28 -16.67 -19.35
C LEU A 412 5.13 -17.64 -19.03
N ASP A 413 5.26 -18.34 -17.91
CA ASP A 413 4.21 -19.19 -17.36
C ASP A 413 3.33 -18.44 -16.35
N TYR A 414 3.83 -17.33 -15.79
CA TYR A 414 3.08 -16.39 -14.97
C TYR A 414 3.74 -15.00 -14.93
N ALA A 415 2.97 -13.97 -14.60
CA ALA A 415 3.46 -12.63 -14.31
C ALA A 415 3.60 -12.40 -12.79
N THR A 416 4.57 -11.57 -12.38
CA THR A 416 4.74 -11.15 -10.99
C THR A 416 5.21 -9.72 -10.81
N PHE A 417 4.79 -9.11 -9.70
CA PHE A 417 5.32 -7.84 -9.20
C PHE A 417 5.13 -7.75 -7.69
N THR A 418 5.81 -6.79 -7.05
CA THR A 418 5.57 -6.42 -5.66
C THR A 418 5.00 -5.00 -5.54
N THR A 419 4.58 -4.61 -4.33
CA THR A 419 4.11 -3.26 -4.03
C THR A 419 4.78 -2.72 -2.77
N CYS A 420 4.95 -1.41 -2.69
CA CYS A 420 5.44 -0.71 -1.51
C CYS A 420 4.48 0.43 -1.16
N PRO A 421 3.77 0.36 -0.02
CA PRO A 421 2.69 1.30 0.27
C PRO A 421 3.16 2.62 0.90
N ASN A 422 4.47 2.80 1.12
CA ASN A 422 5.03 3.96 1.83
C ASN A 422 6.00 4.80 0.97
N VAL A 423 5.81 4.81 -0.37
CA VAL A 423 6.69 5.57 -1.28
C VAL A 423 6.53 7.08 -1.10
N HIS A 424 5.29 7.57 -1.10
CA HIS A 424 5.02 9.01 -1.11
C HIS A 424 4.61 9.59 0.24
N ALA A 425 3.98 8.78 1.09
CA ALA A 425 3.56 9.13 2.43
C ALA A 425 3.65 7.89 3.32
N ALA A 426 4.04 8.09 4.59
CA ALA A 426 4.22 7.01 5.55
C ALA A 426 3.24 7.08 6.72
N ASP A 427 2.30 8.04 6.75
CA ASP A 427 1.24 8.08 7.76
C ASP A 427 0.28 6.88 7.63
N ASP A 428 -0.43 6.57 8.71
CA ASP A 428 -1.28 5.38 8.83
C ASP A 428 -2.43 5.38 7.82
N VAL A 429 -2.99 6.56 7.55
CA VAL A 429 -4.10 6.72 6.62
C VAL A 429 -3.63 6.43 5.20
N SER A 430 -2.59 7.12 4.72
CA SER A 430 -2.09 6.97 3.35
C SER A 430 -1.66 5.54 3.05
N VAL A 431 -0.97 4.89 3.99
CA VAL A 431 -0.52 3.49 3.81
C VAL A 431 -1.69 2.52 3.75
N MET A 432 -2.73 2.70 4.58
CA MET A 432 -3.90 1.82 4.54
C MET A 432 -4.75 2.03 3.28
N GLU A 433 -4.84 3.27 2.80
CA GLU A 433 -5.57 3.61 1.58
C GLU A 433 -5.02 2.91 0.33
N THR A 434 -3.73 2.53 0.30
CA THR A 434 -3.12 1.82 -0.82
C THR A 434 -3.85 0.54 -1.24
N LEU A 435 -4.61 -0.06 -0.33
CA LEU A 435 -5.50 -1.19 -0.61
C LEU A 435 -6.53 -0.88 -1.72
N GLN A 436 -6.94 0.38 -1.86
CA GLN A 436 -7.85 0.83 -2.93
C GLN A 436 -7.21 0.75 -4.32
N ALA A 437 -5.88 0.82 -4.42
CA ALA A 437 -5.18 0.72 -5.71
C ALA A 437 -5.04 -0.75 -6.18
N VAL A 438 -5.03 -1.73 -5.26
CA VAL A 438 -4.77 -3.15 -5.58
C VAL A 438 -5.66 -3.70 -6.71
N PRO A 439 -6.99 -3.47 -6.73
CA PRO A 439 -7.82 -3.88 -7.85
C PRO A 439 -7.40 -3.27 -9.19
N HIS A 440 -6.93 -2.02 -9.20
CA HIS A 440 -6.46 -1.33 -10.40
C HIS A 440 -5.09 -1.86 -10.87
N LEU A 441 -4.21 -2.25 -9.95
CA LEU A 441 -2.95 -2.93 -10.28
C LEU A 441 -3.25 -4.24 -11.02
N ILE A 442 -4.16 -5.06 -10.48
CA ILE A 442 -4.54 -6.35 -11.06
C ILE A 442 -5.18 -6.17 -12.44
N ARG A 443 -6.15 -5.25 -12.55
CA ARG A 443 -6.82 -4.93 -13.84
C ARG A 443 -5.82 -4.45 -14.89
N SER A 444 -4.91 -3.56 -14.51
CA SER A 444 -3.92 -2.99 -15.44
C SER A 444 -2.91 -4.04 -15.88
N THR A 445 -2.39 -4.84 -14.95
CA THR A 445 -1.48 -5.95 -15.29
C THR A 445 -2.13 -6.91 -16.27
N ARG A 446 -3.38 -7.30 -16.05
CA ARG A 446 -4.11 -8.15 -17.00
C ARG A 446 -4.31 -7.50 -18.37
N ALA A 447 -4.59 -6.20 -18.40
CA ALA A 447 -4.78 -5.50 -19.67
C ALA A 447 -3.53 -5.53 -20.56
N PHE A 448 -2.32 -5.49 -19.97
CA PHE A 448 -1.07 -5.53 -20.75
C PHE A 448 -0.33 -6.87 -20.75
N MET A 449 -0.60 -7.78 -19.82
CA MET A 449 -0.03 -9.14 -19.77
C MET A 449 -0.98 -10.22 -20.33
N GLY A 450 -2.26 -9.89 -20.52
CA GLY A 450 -3.32 -10.82 -20.92
C GLY A 450 -3.98 -11.55 -19.76
N ASP A 451 -5.28 -11.78 -19.87
CA ASP A 451 -6.12 -12.38 -18.80
C ASP A 451 -5.81 -13.86 -18.50
N ARG A 452 -5.19 -14.57 -19.45
CA ARG A 452 -4.89 -16.00 -19.32
C ARG A 452 -3.59 -16.28 -18.58
N LEU A 453 -2.66 -15.33 -18.59
CA LEU A 453 -1.39 -15.51 -17.90
C LEU A 453 -1.66 -15.40 -16.40
N PRO A 454 -1.36 -16.44 -15.60
CA PRO A 454 -1.55 -16.36 -14.17
C PRO A 454 -0.77 -15.20 -13.57
N LEU A 455 -1.36 -14.58 -12.55
CA LEU A 455 -0.75 -13.50 -11.82
C LEU A 455 -0.42 -13.97 -10.41
N ARG A 456 0.85 -13.86 -10.03
CA ARG A 456 1.33 -14.03 -8.65
C ARG A 456 1.80 -12.66 -8.15
N ILE A 457 1.50 -12.29 -6.91
CA ILE A 457 1.88 -10.97 -6.37
C ILE A 457 2.70 -11.15 -5.11
N GLY A 458 3.82 -10.43 -5.01
CA GLY A 458 4.65 -10.34 -3.82
C GLY A 458 6.02 -11.02 -3.94
N PRO A 459 6.79 -11.05 -2.83
CA PRO A 459 6.35 -10.67 -1.49
C PRO A 459 6.07 -9.17 -1.37
N SER A 460 4.91 -8.82 -0.80
CA SER A 460 4.54 -7.44 -0.49
C SER A 460 4.50 -7.21 1.03
N GLN A 461 4.91 -6.02 1.46
CA GLN A 461 5.06 -5.66 2.87
C GLN A 461 4.92 -4.16 3.06
N LEU A 462 4.79 -3.71 4.32
CA LEU A 462 4.74 -2.29 4.65
C LEU A 462 6.07 -1.60 4.42
N GLY A 463 7.17 -2.25 4.81
CA GLY A 463 8.52 -1.72 4.63
C GLY A 463 9.00 -1.80 3.17
N CYS A 464 9.89 -0.88 2.80
CA CYS A 464 10.48 -0.81 1.47
C CYS A 464 11.60 -1.86 1.33
N ARG A 465 11.37 -2.87 0.48
CA ARG A 465 12.32 -3.97 0.25
C ARG A 465 13.60 -3.49 -0.43
N GLU A 466 13.40 -2.77 -1.53
CA GLU A 466 14.41 -2.15 -2.39
C GLU A 466 13.92 -0.73 -2.72
N ASN A 467 14.83 0.24 -2.87
CA ASN A 467 14.48 1.58 -3.34
C ASN A 467 14.91 1.76 -4.82
N PRO A 468 14.00 1.67 -5.81
CA PRO A 468 14.32 1.90 -7.22
C PRO A 468 14.61 3.37 -7.56
N TYR A 469 14.22 4.30 -6.68
CA TYR A 469 14.26 5.75 -6.93
C TYR A 469 15.48 6.44 -6.31
N GLY A 470 16.13 5.77 -5.35
CA GLY A 470 17.29 6.30 -4.62
C GLY A 470 18.45 5.31 -4.56
N LYS A 471 19.54 5.73 -3.89
CA LYS A 471 20.73 4.89 -3.70
C LYS A 471 20.45 3.69 -2.79
N SER A 472 19.76 3.94 -1.69
CA SER A 472 19.36 2.96 -0.68
C SER A 472 17.99 3.30 -0.11
N THR A 473 17.45 2.42 0.73
CA THR A 473 16.29 2.73 1.58
C THR A 473 16.68 3.75 2.64
N ALA A 474 15.68 4.50 3.14
CA ALA A 474 15.88 5.47 4.22
C ALA A 474 16.23 4.75 5.55
N PRO A 475 17.13 5.31 6.38
CA PRO A 475 17.37 4.80 7.73
C PRO A 475 16.16 5.09 8.64
N ASN A 476 15.94 4.24 9.63
CA ASN A 476 14.85 4.42 10.61
C ASN A 476 15.21 3.86 11.99
N GLU A 477 16.31 4.35 12.55
CA GLU A 477 16.82 3.93 13.88
C GLU A 477 15.84 4.29 15.01
N ALA A 478 15.05 5.35 14.83
CA ALA A 478 14.06 5.83 15.79
C ALA A 478 12.73 5.07 15.73
N ASN A 479 12.60 4.07 14.84
CA ASN A 479 11.38 3.28 14.69
C ASN A 479 10.11 4.13 14.46
N GLY A 480 10.24 5.12 13.58
CA GLY A 480 9.17 6.04 13.19
C GLY A 480 8.50 5.65 11.87
N ARG A 481 7.56 6.50 11.43
CA ARG A 481 6.91 6.39 10.11
C ARG A 481 7.75 7.10 9.06
N VAL A 482 8.58 6.35 8.34
CA VAL A 482 9.54 6.89 7.38
C VAL A 482 9.28 6.30 6.00
N CYS A 483 9.08 7.16 5.00
CA CYS A 483 8.90 6.72 3.61
C CYS A 483 10.13 5.96 3.11
N LEU A 484 9.93 4.93 2.29
CA LEU A 484 11.00 4.16 1.66
C LEU A 484 12.03 3.56 2.67
N SER A 485 11.63 3.33 3.92
CA SER A 485 12.45 2.65 4.93
C SER A 485 12.22 1.13 4.91
N ARG A 486 13.29 0.35 5.12
CA ARG A 486 13.19 -1.11 5.35
C ARG A 486 12.45 -1.43 6.64
N ILE A 487 12.67 -0.63 7.68
CA ILE A 487 12.00 -0.80 8.97
C ILE A 487 10.73 0.04 8.96
N ASP A 488 9.57 -0.61 8.92
CA ASP A 488 8.28 0.02 9.20
C ASP A 488 7.75 -0.49 10.54
N PRO A 489 7.49 0.38 11.53
CA PRO A 489 7.08 -0.06 12.86
C PRO A 489 5.77 -0.86 12.85
N ARG A 490 4.88 -0.54 11.91
CA ARG A 490 3.54 -1.15 11.83
C ARG A 490 3.59 -2.62 11.51
N GLN A 491 4.70 -3.13 10.96
CA GLN A 491 4.94 -4.56 10.75
C GLN A 491 4.59 -5.39 11.98
N ARG A 492 4.85 -4.84 13.18
CA ARG A 492 4.70 -5.51 14.48
C ARG A 492 3.37 -5.21 15.20
N GLY A 493 2.51 -4.36 14.61
CA GLY A 493 1.23 -3.95 15.17
C GLY A 493 0.03 -4.62 14.50
N LEU A 494 -1.16 -4.38 15.05
CA LEU A 494 -2.44 -4.78 14.44
C LEU A 494 -2.66 -4.19 13.05
N PHE A 495 -2.06 -3.02 12.76
CA PHE A 495 -2.10 -2.38 11.46
C PHE A 495 -1.68 -3.33 10.33
N ASN A 496 -0.55 -4.04 10.47
CA ASN A 496 -0.07 -4.97 9.44
C ASN A 496 -0.99 -6.18 9.27
N ALA A 497 -1.56 -6.70 10.37
CA ALA A 497 -2.56 -7.76 10.29
C ALA A 497 -3.79 -7.29 9.49
N ALA A 498 -4.25 -6.06 9.73
CA ALA A 498 -5.38 -5.49 9.03
C ALA A 498 -5.08 -5.23 7.54
N TRP A 499 -3.89 -4.71 7.23
CA TRP A 499 -3.42 -4.43 5.88
C TRP A 499 -3.28 -5.72 5.05
N ILE A 500 -2.65 -6.77 5.60
CA ILE A 500 -2.52 -8.08 4.93
C ILE A 500 -3.90 -8.68 4.63
N ALA A 501 -4.82 -8.65 5.59
CA ALA A 501 -6.19 -9.15 5.38
C ALA A 501 -6.91 -8.39 4.26
N GLY A 502 -6.76 -7.05 4.22
CA GLY A 502 -7.32 -6.21 3.17
C GLY A 502 -6.70 -6.46 1.79
N TYR A 503 -5.38 -6.58 1.73
CA TYR A 503 -4.65 -6.84 0.49
C TYR A 503 -5.02 -8.21 -0.07
N PHE A 504 -5.02 -9.24 0.78
CA PHE A 504 -5.41 -10.59 0.38
C PHE A 504 -6.86 -10.64 -0.13
N ALA A 505 -7.79 -9.97 0.55
CA ALA A 505 -9.18 -9.88 0.10
C ALA A 505 -9.32 -9.17 -1.26
N ALA A 506 -8.50 -8.15 -1.55
CA ALA A 506 -8.47 -7.50 -2.86
C ALA A 506 -7.91 -8.44 -3.95
N CYS A 507 -6.81 -9.13 -3.68
CA CYS A 507 -6.24 -10.12 -4.60
C CYS A 507 -7.16 -11.30 -4.88
N ALA A 508 -7.84 -11.82 -3.85
CA ALA A 508 -8.80 -12.91 -3.98
C ALA A 508 -9.98 -12.51 -4.88
N ARG A 509 -10.58 -11.34 -4.64
CA ARG A 509 -11.63 -10.78 -5.52
C ARG A 509 -11.11 -10.52 -6.93
N GLY A 510 -9.85 -10.12 -7.05
CA GLY A 510 -9.16 -9.95 -8.32
C GLY A 510 -8.81 -11.26 -9.02
N GLY A 511 -9.00 -12.45 -8.44
CA GLY A 511 -8.67 -13.73 -9.07
C GLY A 511 -7.17 -13.93 -9.30
N VAL A 512 -6.33 -13.41 -8.40
CA VAL A 512 -4.87 -13.66 -8.39
C VAL A 512 -4.62 -15.13 -8.05
N GLU A 513 -3.63 -15.77 -8.67
CA GLU A 513 -3.32 -17.20 -8.42
C GLU A 513 -2.71 -17.39 -7.03
N ALA A 514 -1.72 -16.55 -6.69
CA ALA A 514 -0.95 -16.66 -5.46
C ALA A 514 -0.51 -15.29 -4.96
N VAL A 515 -0.47 -15.11 -3.64
CA VAL A 515 -0.01 -13.88 -2.98
C VAL A 515 0.97 -14.22 -1.88
N ALA A 516 2.10 -13.52 -1.83
CA ALA A 516 3.10 -13.65 -0.78
C ALA A 516 3.23 -12.35 0.03
N PHE A 517 3.38 -12.47 1.35
CA PHE A 517 3.52 -11.33 2.25
C PHE A 517 4.72 -11.44 3.17
N GLY A 518 5.49 -10.35 3.27
CA GLY A 518 6.58 -10.21 4.23
C GLY A 518 7.62 -11.33 4.17
N ASP A 519 8.14 -11.70 5.34
CA ASP A 519 9.14 -12.73 5.56
C ASP A 519 8.78 -13.54 6.83
N PHE A 520 9.51 -14.61 7.14
CA PHE A 520 9.37 -15.31 8.41
C PHE A 520 9.86 -14.46 9.59
N THR A 521 11.03 -13.83 9.46
CA THR A 521 11.69 -13.03 10.51
C THR A 521 12.26 -11.72 9.98
N GLY A 522 12.84 -10.89 10.86
CA GLY A 522 13.54 -9.67 10.46
C GLY A 522 12.59 -8.51 10.15
N PRO A 523 13.03 -7.52 9.36
CA PRO A 523 12.28 -6.29 9.07
C PRO A 523 10.87 -6.48 8.51
N PHE A 524 10.67 -7.57 7.77
CA PHE A 524 9.38 -7.91 7.13
C PHE A 524 8.74 -9.15 7.77
N GLY A 525 9.30 -9.61 8.89
CA GLY A 525 8.97 -10.88 9.54
C GLY A 525 7.55 -10.92 10.11
N HIS A 526 7.06 -12.14 10.35
CA HIS A 526 5.85 -12.41 11.13
C HIS A 526 6.16 -12.90 12.55
N VAL A 527 7.42 -13.28 12.80
CA VAL A 527 7.90 -13.78 14.09
C VAL A 527 8.99 -12.87 14.63
N HIS A 528 8.93 -12.58 15.93
CA HIS A 528 9.96 -11.81 16.61
C HIS A 528 11.28 -12.58 16.68
N ARG A 529 12.36 -11.87 16.38
CA ARG A 529 13.72 -12.20 16.79
C ARG A 529 14.43 -10.92 17.18
N LYS A 530 15.42 -11.01 18.06
CA LYS A 530 16.35 -9.89 18.25
C LYS A 530 17.08 -9.60 16.93
N ALA A 531 17.20 -8.33 16.60
CA ALA A 531 17.79 -7.81 15.37
C ALA A 531 18.63 -6.55 15.67
N ASP A 532 19.21 -5.95 14.64
CA ASP A 532 20.03 -4.74 14.69
C ASP A 532 19.21 -3.43 14.64
N PHE A 533 17.88 -3.53 14.81
CA PHE A 533 16.98 -2.40 14.93
C PHE A 533 16.07 -2.57 16.15
N VAL A 534 15.61 -1.44 16.71
CA VAL A 534 14.80 -1.44 17.92
C VAL A 534 13.39 -1.97 17.66
N GLN A 535 12.90 -2.82 18.56
CA GLN A 535 11.55 -3.38 18.51
C GLN A 535 10.88 -3.17 19.86
N PRO A 536 10.26 -1.99 20.08
CA PRO A 536 9.67 -1.62 21.36
C PRO A 536 8.71 -2.68 21.89
N TRP A 537 8.73 -2.88 23.22
CA TRP A 537 8.06 -3.94 23.95
C TRP A 537 8.55 -5.36 23.63
N PHE A 538 8.69 -5.74 22.36
CA PHE A 538 9.12 -7.09 21.94
C PHE A 538 10.54 -7.44 22.43
N ASP A 539 11.49 -6.51 22.34
CA ASP A 539 12.88 -6.75 22.78
C ASP A 539 13.03 -6.91 24.30
N GLU A 540 12.01 -6.49 25.07
CA GLU A 540 11.92 -6.65 26.53
C GLU A 540 11.29 -7.98 26.95
N GLN A 541 10.72 -8.73 26.01
CA GLN A 541 10.06 -9.99 26.32
C GLN A 541 11.05 -11.15 26.37
N ASP A 542 10.82 -12.06 27.32
CA ASP A 542 11.44 -13.37 27.35
C ASP A 542 10.58 -14.38 26.57
N GLY A 543 11.23 -15.27 25.83
CA GLY A 543 10.55 -16.33 25.07
C GLY A 543 10.27 -15.97 23.61
N ARG A 544 9.56 -16.87 22.91
CA ARG A 544 9.23 -16.71 21.49
C ARG A 544 7.94 -15.93 21.36
N MET A 545 7.99 -14.82 20.62
CA MET A 545 6.84 -13.98 20.34
C MET A 545 6.51 -13.97 18.84
N VAL A 546 5.24 -13.84 18.51
CA VAL A 546 4.76 -13.63 17.13
C VAL A 546 4.15 -12.24 17.00
N TYR A 547 4.21 -11.66 15.80
CA TYR A 547 3.50 -10.41 15.52
C TYR A 547 2.03 -10.70 15.18
N PRO A 548 1.11 -9.72 15.30
CA PRO A 548 -0.30 -9.92 14.97
C PRO A 548 -0.56 -10.52 13.58
N ALA A 549 0.24 -10.12 12.58
CA ALA A 549 0.16 -10.64 11.22
C ALA A 549 0.38 -12.16 11.10
N PHE A 550 1.13 -12.78 12.02
CA PHE A 550 1.32 -14.23 12.07
C PHE A 550 0.00 -14.99 12.09
N HIS A 551 -0.96 -14.50 12.90
CA HIS A 551 -2.27 -15.14 13.06
C HIS A 551 -3.10 -15.07 11.79
N VAL A 552 -3.01 -13.95 11.07
CA VAL A 552 -3.70 -13.76 9.79
C VAL A 552 -3.09 -14.67 8.74
N MET A 553 -1.76 -14.69 8.62
CA MET A 553 -1.05 -15.56 7.69
C MET A 553 -1.37 -17.05 7.94
N ALA A 554 -1.20 -17.52 9.18
CA ALA A 554 -1.48 -18.92 9.54
C ALA A 554 -2.96 -19.29 9.32
N GLY A 555 -3.87 -18.37 9.63
CA GLY A 555 -5.30 -18.56 9.43
C GLY A 555 -5.72 -18.61 7.96
N LEU A 556 -5.15 -17.75 7.12
CA LEU A 556 -5.37 -17.74 5.68
C LEU A 556 -4.76 -18.98 4.99
N SER A 557 -3.61 -19.48 5.45
CA SER A 557 -3.00 -20.73 4.94
C SER A 557 -3.94 -21.93 5.05
N LYS A 558 -4.84 -21.95 6.03
CA LYS A 558 -5.85 -23.03 6.19
C LYS A 558 -6.95 -23.01 5.13
N LEU A 559 -7.14 -21.86 4.49
CA LEU A 559 -8.10 -21.69 3.40
C LEU A 559 -7.58 -22.23 2.06
N ASN A 560 -6.37 -22.81 2.02
CA ASN A 560 -5.85 -23.49 0.84
C ASN A 560 -6.90 -24.47 0.27
N GLY A 561 -7.14 -24.37 -1.05
CA GLY A 561 -8.06 -25.21 -1.80
C GLY A 561 -9.54 -24.88 -1.56
N ALA A 562 -9.86 -23.94 -0.67
CA ALA A 562 -11.23 -23.55 -0.38
C ALA A 562 -11.88 -22.81 -1.56
N THR A 563 -13.21 -22.89 -1.61
CA THR A 563 -14.02 -22.14 -2.55
C THR A 563 -14.20 -20.71 -2.04
N LEU A 564 -13.84 -19.72 -2.83
CA LEU A 564 -14.04 -18.32 -2.51
C LEU A 564 -15.52 -17.93 -2.69
N LEU A 565 -16.10 -17.25 -1.72
CA LEU A 565 -17.47 -16.75 -1.75
C LEU A 565 -17.50 -15.23 -1.98
N SER A 566 -18.53 -14.75 -2.68
CA SER A 566 -18.74 -13.31 -2.82
C SER A 566 -19.11 -12.70 -1.47
N VAL A 567 -18.48 -11.58 -1.12
CA VAL A 567 -18.87 -10.77 0.04
C VAL A 567 -19.29 -9.39 -0.45
N GLY A 568 -20.47 -8.95 -0.03
CA GLY A 568 -20.97 -7.59 -0.24
C GLY A 568 -20.97 -6.83 1.08
N THR A 569 -20.59 -5.56 1.05
CA THR A 569 -20.69 -4.63 2.17
C THR A 569 -21.49 -3.42 1.73
N SER A 570 -22.54 -3.05 2.47
CA SER A 570 -23.23 -1.78 2.27
C SER A 570 -22.71 -0.77 3.29
N GLY A 571 -22.13 0.35 2.83
CA GLY A 571 -21.59 1.38 3.72
C GLY A 571 -20.27 1.98 3.24
N VAL A 572 -19.43 2.37 4.19
CA VAL A 572 -18.08 2.94 3.97
C VAL A 572 -17.07 1.79 3.82
N ASP A 573 -16.02 1.98 3.00
CA ASP A 573 -14.91 1.03 2.80
C ASP A 573 -13.94 0.94 4.00
N SER A 574 -14.48 0.95 5.22
CA SER A 574 -13.72 0.83 6.47
C SER A 574 -13.49 -0.62 6.90
N ILE A 575 -14.07 -1.59 6.19
CA ILE A 575 -13.97 -3.02 6.49
C ILE A 575 -13.52 -3.78 5.24
N ALA A 576 -12.46 -4.58 5.39
CA ALA A 576 -12.13 -5.64 4.45
C ALA A 576 -12.73 -6.98 4.90
N ALA A 577 -13.16 -7.79 3.94
CA ALA A 577 -13.73 -9.09 4.20
C ALA A 577 -13.35 -10.13 3.13
N ILE A 578 -13.14 -11.37 3.58
CA ILE A 578 -13.00 -12.55 2.72
C ILE A 578 -13.76 -13.72 3.34
N ALA A 579 -14.59 -14.38 2.55
CA ALA A 579 -15.32 -15.58 2.95
C ALA A 579 -14.93 -16.76 2.07
N ALA A 580 -14.71 -17.92 2.69
CA ALA A 580 -14.35 -19.14 1.99
C ALA A 580 -15.10 -20.34 2.55
N GLU A 581 -15.42 -21.30 1.70
CA GLU A 581 -16.06 -22.56 2.06
C GLU A 581 -15.10 -23.74 1.84
N LYS A 582 -14.92 -24.56 2.88
CA LYS A 582 -14.10 -25.77 2.85
C LYS A 582 -14.75 -26.84 3.72
N ASP A 583 -14.89 -28.06 3.20
CA ASP A 583 -15.49 -29.20 3.91
C ASP A 583 -16.86 -28.88 4.54
N GLY A 584 -17.70 -28.13 3.80
CA GLY A 584 -19.04 -27.72 4.25
C GLY A 584 -19.06 -26.65 5.35
N ARG A 585 -17.92 -26.07 5.70
CA ARG A 585 -17.79 -24.97 6.69
C ARG A 585 -17.43 -23.68 5.99
N THR A 586 -18.10 -22.59 6.37
CA THR A 586 -17.76 -21.25 5.89
C THR A 586 -16.96 -20.52 6.95
N THR A 587 -15.78 -20.03 6.58
CA THR A 587 -14.97 -19.15 7.42
C THR A 587 -14.93 -17.76 6.78
N LEU A 588 -15.23 -16.75 7.58
CA LEU A 588 -15.20 -15.33 7.21
C LEU A 588 -14.09 -14.64 8.01
N TRP A 589 -13.21 -13.94 7.32
CA TRP A 589 -12.28 -13.00 7.94
C TRP A 589 -12.76 -11.58 7.72
N LEU A 590 -12.75 -10.77 8.79
CA LEU A 590 -13.10 -9.35 8.79
C LEU A 590 -11.95 -8.54 9.34
N SER A 591 -11.69 -7.39 8.76
CA SER A 591 -10.63 -6.49 9.20
C SER A 591 -11.12 -5.06 9.21
N ASN A 592 -10.96 -4.36 10.33
CA ASN A 592 -11.15 -2.92 10.42
C ASN A 592 -9.94 -2.20 9.83
N LEU A 593 -10.15 -1.44 8.76
CA LEU A 593 -9.09 -0.70 8.08
C LEU A 593 -8.89 0.71 8.64
N THR A 594 -9.44 1.02 9.82
CA THR A 594 -9.43 2.38 10.37
C THR A 594 -8.96 2.40 11.83
N ALA A 595 -8.49 3.57 12.26
CA ALA A 595 -8.19 3.85 13.66
C ALA A 595 -9.45 4.03 14.54
N LYS A 596 -10.64 3.97 13.96
CA LYS A 596 -11.92 4.14 14.66
C LYS A 596 -12.62 2.80 14.81
N LYS A 597 -13.34 2.61 15.91
CA LYS A 597 -14.17 1.41 16.10
C LYS A 597 -15.24 1.33 15.01
N GLN A 598 -15.40 0.14 14.43
CA GLN A 598 -16.40 -0.17 13.41
C GLN A 598 -17.40 -1.20 13.93
N SER A 599 -18.62 -1.16 13.37
CA SER A 599 -19.72 -2.04 13.74
C SER A 599 -20.27 -2.72 12.49
N VAL A 600 -20.23 -4.05 12.48
CA VAL A 600 -20.61 -4.89 11.34
C VAL A 600 -21.79 -5.78 11.73
N GLN A 601 -22.83 -5.77 10.91
CA GLN A 601 -23.97 -6.69 11.00
C GLN A 601 -23.79 -7.78 9.92
N LEU A 602 -23.71 -9.05 10.32
CA LEU A 602 -23.41 -10.16 9.39
C LEU A 602 -24.57 -10.66 8.53
N SER A 603 -25.79 -10.58 9.05
CA SER A 603 -27.01 -11.05 8.39
C SER A 603 -28.22 -10.61 9.21
N ASP A 604 -29.37 -10.53 8.54
CA ASP A 604 -30.67 -10.32 9.16
C ASP A 604 -31.31 -11.64 9.63
N THR A 605 -30.77 -12.79 9.22
CA THR A 605 -31.26 -14.14 9.57
C THR A 605 -30.33 -14.83 10.57
N PRO A 606 -30.79 -15.43 11.68
CA PRO A 606 -29.95 -16.10 12.67
C PRO A 606 -29.03 -17.17 12.08
N ILE A 607 -27.71 -17.01 12.23
CA ILE A 607 -26.69 -18.01 11.88
C ILE A 607 -25.95 -18.40 13.16
N SER A 608 -25.77 -19.71 13.39
CA SER A 608 -24.88 -20.18 14.46
C SER A 608 -23.43 -19.89 14.08
N ALA A 609 -22.81 -18.93 14.76
CA ALA A 609 -21.45 -18.48 14.45
C ALA A 609 -20.57 -18.45 15.69
N ARG A 610 -19.27 -18.69 15.49
CA ARG A 610 -18.24 -18.50 16.50
C ARG A 610 -17.20 -17.50 16.03
N ILE A 611 -16.72 -16.65 16.93
CA ILE A 611 -15.82 -15.55 16.59
C ILE A 611 -14.56 -15.56 17.46
N ALA A 612 -13.41 -15.48 16.82
CA ALA A 612 -12.12 -15.12 17.42
C ALA A 612 -11.74 -13.72 16.93
N VAL A 613 -11.30 -12.85 17.84
CA VAL A 613 -10.94 -11.46 17.52
C VAL A 613 -9.51 -11.23 17.95
N LEU A 614 -8.73 -10.62 17.06
CA LEU A 614 -7.39 -10.10 17.32
C LEU A 614 -7.51 -8.59 17.48
N ALA A 615 -7.42 -8.09 18.71
CA ALA A 615 -7.63 -6.70 19.08
C ALA A 615 -6.61 -6.21 20.13
N ALA A 616 -6.56 -4.89 20.34
CA ALA A 616 -5.53 -4.25 21.16
C ALA A 616 -5.58 -4.63 22.65
N ASP A 617 -6.72 -5.06 23.17
CA ASP A 617 -6.87 -5.53 24.55
C ASP A 617 -6.35 -6.96 24.76
N GLN A 618 -6.06 -7.68 23.67
CA GLN A 618 -5.59 -9.07 23.66
C GLN A 618 -4.19 -9.22 23.06
N PHE A 619 -3.54 -8.10 22.72
CA PHE A 619 -2.28 -8.05 21.98
C PHE A 619 -1.17 -8.91 22.61
N GLU A 620 -0.90 -8.74 23.90
CA GLU A 620 0.19 -9.45 24.58
C GLU A 620 -0.06 -10.97 24.62
N ARG A 621 -1.32 -11.37 24.82
CA ARG A 621 -1.71 -12.78 24.78
C ARG A 621 -1.55 -13.36 23.38
N ALA A 622 -1.96 -12.61 22.36
CA ALA A 622 -1.81 -13.03 20.97
C ALA A 622 -0.33 -13.10 20.55
N ALA A 623 0.53 -12.23 21.07
CA ALA A 623 1.96 -12.26 20.80
C ALA A 623 2.64 -13.48 21.43
N ALA A 624 2.21 -13.89 22.63
CA ALA A 624 2.80 -15.02 23.35
C ALA A 624 2.22 -16.40 22.97
N ASP A 625 1.00 -16.46 22.43
CA ASP A 625 0.33 -17.71 22.03
C ASP A 625 0.13 -17.78 20.50
N PRO A 626 0.98 -18.53 19.77
CA PRO A 626 0.82 -18.78 18.33
C PRO A 626 -0.49 -19.48 17.94
N ASN A 627 -1.27 -19.99 18.90
CA ASN A 627 -2.58 -20.60 18.67
C ASN A 627 -3.75 -19.67 19.02
N PHE A 628 -3.49 -18.40 19.33
CA PHE A 628 -4.50 -17.48 19.85
C PHE A 628 -5.75 -17.40 18.96
N MET A 629 -5.58 -17.16 17.66
CA MET A 629 -6.69 -17.09 16.70
C MET A 629 -7.25 -18.46 16.32
N GLU A 630 -6.66 -19.55 16.80
CA GLU A 630 -7.03 -20.93 16.48
C GLU A 630 -8.00 -21.54 17.49
N SER A 631 -8.14 -20.89 18.64
CA SER A 631 -9.22 -21.14 19.58
C SER A 631 -10.58 -21.14 18.84
N PRO A 632 -11.54 -21.99 19.24
CA PRO A 632 -12.88 -22.00 18.65
C PRO A 632 -13.64 -20.68 18.85
N GLY A 633 -13.08 -19.69 19.55
CA GLY A 633 -13.70 -18.37 19.73
C GLY A 633 -14.90 -18.40 20.68
N LYS A 634 -15.64 -17.30 20.76
CA LYS A 634 -16.89 -17.17 21.54
C LYS A 634 -18.10 -17.33 20.62
N ARG A 635 -19.25 -17.75 21.15
CA ARG A 635 -20.51 -17.77 20.40
C ARG A 635 -20.91 -16.33 20.04
N LEU A 636 -21.37 -16.11 18.82
CA LEU A 636 -21.85 -14.82 18.34
C LEU A 636 -23.38 -14.82 18.33
N ASP A 637 -23.99 -14.29 19.40
CA ASP A 637 -25.44 -14.47 19.65
C ASP A 637 -26.33 -13.48 18.89
N ASN A 638 -25.85 -12.28 18.57
CA ASN A 638 -26.63 -11.20 17.96
C ASN A 638 -26.17 -10.80 16.55
N GLN A 639 -25.25 -11.58 15.95
CA GLN A 639 -24.68 -11.34 14.61
C GLN A 639 -24.07 -9.95 14.42
N PHE A 640 -23.81 -9.25 15.52
CA PHE A 640 -23.23 -7.92 15.56
C PHE A 640 -21.78 -8.03 16.02
N ILE A 641 -20.87 -7.50 15.21
CA ILE A 641 -19.44 -7.55 15.47
C ILE A 641 -18.93 -6.13 15.64
N SER A 642 -18.40 -5.84 16.83
CA SER A 642 -17.66 -4.61 17.11
C SER A 642 -16.18 -4.87 16.92
N LEU A 643 -15.55 -4.20 15.96
CA LEU A 643 -14.11 -4.25 15.72
C LEU A 643 -13.47 -2.95 16.19
N ASP A 644 -12.55 -3.03 17.15
CA ASP A 644 -11.71 -1.88 17.52
C ASP A 644 -10.74 -1.50 16.38
N ALA A 645 -10.00 -0.40 16.53
CA ALA A 645 -8.98 0.05 15.59
C ALA A 645 -8.08 -1.09 15.10
N TYR A 646 -8.00 -1.27 13.79
CA TYR A 646 -7.19 -2.32 13.13
C TYR A 646 -7.46 -3.77 13.59
N ALA A 647 -8.58 -4.02 14.27
CA ALA A 647 -8.90 -5.36 14.74
C ALA A 647 -9.27 -6.28 13.58
N VAL A 648 -8.84 -7.53 13.68
CA VAL A 648 -9.14 -8.59 12.71
C VAL A 648 -9.94 -9.69 13.41
N ALA A 649 -11.00 -10.18 12.79
CA ALA A 649 -11.81 -11.27 13.32
C ALA A 649 -11.89 -12.44 12.34
N ARG A 650 -11.85 -13.66 12.88
CA ARG A 650 -12.24 -14.89 12.21
C ARG A 650 -13.61 -15.30 12.72
N VAL A 651 -14.55 -15.53 11.82
CA VAL A 651 -15.90 -15.98 12.11
C VAL A 651 -16.13 -17.31 11.40
N ASP A 652 -16.38 -18.36 12.18
CA ASP A 652 -16.73 -19.68 11.67
C ASP A 652 -18.25 -19.83 11.69
N LEU A 653 -18.85 -19.99 10.51
CA LEU A 653 -20.31 -20.11 10.34
C LEU A 653 -20.70 -21.58 10.24
N HIS A 654 -21.66 -21.96 11.08
CA HIS A 654 -22.33 -23.26 11.00
C HIS A 654 -23.66 -23.04 10.30
N ARG A 655 -23.79 -23.46 9.03
CA ARG A 655 -25.10 -23.54 8.39
C ARG A 655 -25.93 -24.56 9.18
N SER A 656 -27.10 -24.15 9.69
CA SER A 656 -28.13 -25.12 10.02
C SER A 656 -28.47 -25.84 8.71
N SER A 657 -28.35 -27.16 8.67
CA SER A 657 -28.86 -27.95 7.57
C SER A 657 -30.31 -27.54 7.32
N SER A 658 -30.54 -26.85 6.20
CA SER A 658 -31.88 -26.70 5.66
C SER A 658 -32.39 -28.12 5.38
N THR A 659 -33.45 -28.47 6.10
CA THR A 659 -34.23 -29.69 5.88
C THR A 659 -35.01 -29.59 4.58
#